data_AF-A0A9D4A3Q1-F1
#
_entry.id   AF-A0A9D4A3Q1-F1
#
_cell.length_a   1.000
_cell.length_b   1.000
_cell.length_c   1.000
_cell.angle_alpha   90.00
_cell.angle_beta   90.00
_cell.angle_gamma   90.00
#
_symmetry.space_group_name_H-M   'P 1'
#
loop_
_entity.id
_entity.type
_entity.pdbx_description
1 polymer ?
#
loop_
_entity_poly.entity_id
_entity_poly.type
_entity_poly.pdbx_seq_one_letter_code
_entity_poly.pdbx_strand_id
1 'polypeptide(L)'
;MLHVAVPNPIHKVKHLKLLFFSHVGLLPPLHQRSPSSLTHQKLSMAKQFIPLSSSILIVVISLFLVSTLVPGVGSIGVNYGTVANNLPPPPQVAHFLLESTVINRVKLYDANPDILKAFAHTGIAVTVTVPNDQIPRLTQLNFARQWVEDNVQPYTPATNIVRILVGNEVITTADKMLIRNLVPAMQTLHTALVAASLDRRIQVSTPHSLGILSNSSPPSSGKFRLGYDIHVLKPLLSFLRATKSPFMINPYPFFGCSPDTLDYALFRPNAGVLDENSGLLYTNMLDAQLDAVFSAMKVLGFDDLEIVIAETGWPSMGDSTQVGVDANFASKYNGNLKRHVSSGAGTPLMPNRTFETYIFSLFNEDLKPGPTSERNFGLFQPDMTPVYDIGILRPTARSSIPNNPNPVPGAAPSNPTPRSSKGKKWCLPKTGADDNALQRNIDYVCGLGLDCGPIQQHGACFLPNTVRAHAAFAMNLYYQSTGNNDSDCDFDQTGAITNVDPRLGFDFMSGFWLIDSMADWQQLLQSIFLGLIFSYLLAKLISLVVSFKDDNLSITRARSSNVQGYEKIDDSASGSDPLGSNEHLGLHKSDSVVAELGSIRAESDGDGDGVDDDDDDWEGVECTELDDAFSAATAFVAAAAADRLSQKVPNEVQLQLYGLYKIATEGPCTAPQPSALKMTARAKWQAWHKLGAMPPEDAMQKYIDVVTELYPSWAAGSAMGKGGADNASSKDVKGPMGPVFSSFVYEEESENDLKMDAIHTFAREGELDNLLKCIESGVSVHLQDSEGRTPMHWAVDRGHLKIAEALLSRNADVNAKDNEGQTPLHYAVMCEREDIAKFLVKQNADKDTKDNDGNSPVNLCDSDWPWLQRAGKAE
;
A
#
# COMPACT_ATOMS: atom_id res chain seq x y z
N MET A 1 5.56 63.74 -32.29
CA MET A 1 5.58 65.05 -31.60
C MET A 1 6.61 64.93 -30.49
N LEU A 2 7.80 65.53 -30.66
CA LEU A 2 8.20 66.83 -30.04
C LEU A 2 8.22 66.77 -28.49
N HIS A 3 9.29 67.16 -27.77
CA HIS A 3 10.65 67.60 -28.16
C HIS A 3 11.56 67.75 -26.90
N VAL A 4 12.91 67.69 -27.05
CA VAL A 4 13.95 68.41 -26.22
C VAL A 4 14.15 67.93 -24.75
N ALA A 5 15.36 67.83 -24.14
CA ALA A 5 16.76 68.15 -24.52
C ALA A 5 17.82 67.23 -23.83
N VAL A 6 19.08 67.38 -24.28
CA VAL A 6 20.37 66.83 -23.77
C VAL A 6 21.23 68.09 -23.42
N PRO A 7 22.13 68.16 -22.39
CA PRO A 7 23.35 67.34 -22.32
C PRO A 7 24.04 67.05 -20.95
N ASN A 8 25.03 66.14 -21.01
CA ASN A 8 26.21 65.98 -20.12
C ASN A 8 26.97 67.34 -19.90
N PRO A 9 27.87 67.54 -18.88
CA PRO A 9 28.96 66.60 -18.56
C PRO A 9 29.63 66.58 -17.14
N ILE A 10 30.55 65.63 -17.03
CA ILE A 10 31.80 65.48 -16.24
C ILE A 10 32.44 66.71 -15.51
N HIS A 11 32.94 66.46 -14.28
CA HIS A 11 33.99 67.12 -13.45
C HIS A 11 33.89 68.60 -12.98
N LYS A 12 34.10 68.81 -11.65
CA LYS A 12 35.28 69.45 -11.00
C LYS A 12 35.17 69.35 -9.45
N VAL A 13 36.13 68.89 -8.64
CA VAL A 13 37.56 69.22 -8.40
C VAL A 13 37.79 70.29 -7.32
N LYS A 14 38.50 69.89 -6.25
CA LYS A 14 39.61 70.58 -5.52
C LYS A 14 39.99 69.67 -4.32
N HIS A 15 41.25 69.49 -3.88
CA HIS A 15 42.51 70.18 -4.18
C HIS A 15 43.74 69.26 -3.98
N LEU A 16 44.77 69.37 -4.86
CA LEU A 16 46.24 69.41 -4.59
C LEU A 16 46.93 68.29 -3.71
N LYS A 17 48.14 67.76 -4.00
CA LYS A 17 49.34 68.24 -4.75
C LYS A 17 50.20 67.07 -5.31
N LEU A 18 50.78 67.24 -6.52
CA LEU A 18 52.21 67.07 -6.94
C LEU A 18 53.06 65.84 -6.45
N LEU A 19 53.93 65.13 -7.22
CA LEU A 19 54.52 65.23 -8.58
C LEU A 19 55.04 63.83 -9.12
N PHE A 20 54.91 63.61 -10.44
CA PHE A 20 55.85 63.05 -11.44
C PHE A 20 56.44 61.59 -11.46
N PHE A 21 56.08 60.89 -12.56
CA PHE A 21 56.91 60.13 -13.53
C PHE A 21 57.80 58.91 -13.15
N SER A 22 57.48 57.74 -13.74
CA SER A 22 58.22 57.12 -14.88
C SER A 22 58.16 55.57 -14.89
N HIS A 23 58.12 54.98 -16.09
CA HIS A 23 58.39 53.56 -16.35
C HIS A 23 59.86 53.19 -16.09
N VAL A 24 60.13 51.90 -15.80
CA VAL A 24 60.79 50.89 -16.68
C VAL A 24 61.15 49.68 -15.79
N GLY A 25 60.94 48.45 -16.28
CA GLY A 25 61.33 47.23 -15.56
C GLY A 25 62.62 46.62 -16.09
N LEU A 26 63.35 45.90 -15.22
CA LEU A 26 64.16 44.72 -15.58
C LEU A 26 64.65 43.97 -14.31
N LEU A 27 64.71 42.65 -14.45
CA LEU A 27 65.34 41.64 -13.58
C LEU A 27 66.89 41.75 -13.62
N PRO A 28 67.67 40.90 -12.92
CA PRO A 28 67.64 40.36 -11.54
C PRO A 28 69.06 40.58 -10.90
N PRO A 29 69.84 39.63 -10.31
CA PRO A 29 69.62 38.40 -9.51
C PRO A 29 70.55 38.25 -8.24
N LEU A 30 70.54 37.04 -7.62
CA LEU A 30 71.57 36.47 -6.68
C LEU A 30 71.65 37.11 -5.26
N HIS A 31 72.08 36.45 -4.17
CA HIS A 31 72.45 35.06 -3.82
C HIS A 31 72.19 34.93 -2.28
N GLN A 32 71.52 33.91 -1.71
CA GLN A 32 71.87 32.50 -1.48
C GLN A 32 72.97 32.23 -0.40
N ARG A 33 72.66 31.29 0.53
CA ARG A 33 73.49 30.62 1.58
C ARG A 33 73.70 31.46 2.88
N SER A 34 73.50 30.99 4.12
CA SER A 34 73.75 29.68 4.81
C SER A 34 75.25 29.36 4.99
N PRO A 35 75.71 28.46 5.91
CA PRO A 35 74.99 27.58 6.87
C PRO A 35 75.67 27.39 8.27
N SER A 36 75.19 26.40 9.07
CA SER A 36 76.01 25.50 9.94
C SER A 36 76.60 26.05 11.28
N SER A 37 76.85 25.29 12.37
CA SER A 37 76.50 23.89 12.79
C SER A 37 76.74 23.66 14.31
N LEU A 38 76.30 22.51 14.85
CA LEU A 38 76.85 21.78 16.05
C LEU A 38 76.71 22.45 17.46
N THR A 39 76.45 21.77 18.60
CA THR A 39 76.01 20.39 18.90
C THR A 39 75.50 20.20 20.36
N HIS A 40 74.80 19.08 20.61
CA HIS A 40 74.70 18.28 21.86
C HIS A 40 73.90 18.74 23.13
N GLN A 41 72.75 18.05 23.30
CA GLN A 41 72.28 17.27 24.48
C GLN A 41 71.64 17.89 25.77
N LYS A 42 70.36 17.50 25.92
CA LYS A 42 69.66 16.89 27.09
C LYS A 42 69.08 17.73 28.26
N LEU A 43 67.75 17.55 28.42
CA LEU A 43 66.90 17.54 29.65
C LEU A 43 66.84 18.84 30.51
N SER A 44 65.74 19.20 31.19
CA SER A 44 64.31 18.80 31.14
C SER A 44 63.49 19.68 32.10
N MET A 45 62.27 20.10 31.72
CA MET A 45 61.20 20.67 32.59
C MET A 45 61.52 22.02 33.33
N ALA A 46 60.55 22.91 33.62
CA ALA A 46 59.09 22.88 33.44
C ALA A 46 58.46 24.29 33.25
N LYS A 47 57.21 24.29 32.75
CA LYS A 47 56.16 25.33 32.93
C LYS A 47 56.42 26.74 32.38
N GLN A 48 56.01 26.93 31.12
CA GLN A 48 55.85 28.24 30.48
C GLN A 48 54.49 28.89 30.82
N PHE A 49 54.50 30.22 30.93
CA PHE A 49 53.30 31.05 30.78
C PHE A 49 52.79 30.98 29.33
N ILE A 50 51.47 30.87 29.13
CA ILE A 50 50.83 30.97 27.81
C ILE A 50 50.18 32.36 27.69
N PRO A 51 50.38 33.12 26.60
CA PRO A 51 49.90 34.50 26.48
C PRO A 51 48.40 34.59 26.18
N LEU A 52 47.79 35.67 26.67
CA LEU A 52 46.34 35.90 26.73
C LEU A 52 45.61 35.94 25.37
N SER A 53 46.34 36.07 24.25
CA SER A 53 45.75 36.09 22.90
C SER A 53 45.32 34.70 22.40
N SER A 54 45.98 33.63 22.83
CA SER A 54 45.64 32.27 22.42
C SER A 54 44.31 31.80 23.03
N SER A 55 44.02 32.19 24.27
CA SER A 55 42.78 31.80 24.96
C SER A 55 41.54 32.39 24.31
N ILE A 56 41.59 33.63 23.83
CA ILE A 56 40.45 34.28 23.15
C ILE A 56 40.20 33.63 21.79
N LEU A 57 41.26 33.34 21.02
CA LEU A 57 41.13 32.65 19.75
C LEU A 57 40.58 31.22 19.92
N ILE A 58 41.02 30.50 20.96
CA ILE A 58 40.47 29.19 21.31
C ILE A 58 39.00 29.29 21.72
N VAL A 59 38.59 30.27 22.54
CA VAL A 59 37.18 30.44 22.94
C VAL A 59 36.30 30.80 21.74
N VAL A 60 36.76 31.64 20.80
CA VAL A 60 36.02 31.98 19.58
C VAL A 60 35.93 30.77 18.63
N ILE A 61 37.01 30.00 18.48
CA ILE A 61 37.02 28.76 17.68
C ILE A 61 36.13 27.68 18.35
N SER A 62 36.13 27.56 19.68
CA SER A 62 35.24 26.66 20.42
C SER A 62 33.77 27.09 20.32
N LEU A 63 33.46 28.39 20.34
CA LEU A 63 32.10 28.89 20.06
C LEU A 63 31.68 28.61 18.62
N PHE A 64 32.58 28.76 17.64
CA PHE A 64 32.28 28.38 16.25
C PHE A 64 32.12 26.86 16.06
N LEU A 65 32.93 26.02 16.73
CA LEU A 65 32.73 24.56 16.72
C LEU A 65 31.43 24.15 17.41
N VAL A 66 31.06 24.77 18.53
CA VAL A 66 29.79 24.48 19.24
C VAL A 66 28.56 24.97 18.48
N SER A 67 28.67 25.99 17.62
CA SER A 67 27.57 26.45 16.76
C SER A 67 27.52 25.81 15.36
N THR A 68 28.51 25.01 14.96
CA THR A 68 28.52 24.34 13.63
C THR A 68 28.57 22.81 13.69
N LEU A 69 28.70 22.21 14.88
CA LEU A 69 28.68 20.76 15.07
C LEU A 69 27.75 20.35 16.22
N VAL A 70 26.45 20.32 15.93
CA VAL A 70 25.63 19.16 16.32
C VAL A 70 25.44 18.33 15.04
N PRO A 71 26.23 17.26 14.82
CA PRO A 71 25.88 16.23 13.85
C PRO A 71 24.48 15.69 14.20
N GLY A 72 23.65 15.45 13.18
CA GLY A 72 22.20 15.36 13.33
C GLY A 72 21.69 14.58 14.54
N VAL A 73 21.07 15.28 15.49
CA VAL A 73 19.92 14.71 16.20
C VAL A 73 18.84 14.51 15.14
N GLY A 74 18.23 13.32 15.05
CA GLY A 74 17.30 12.96 13.96
C GLY A 74 16.26 14.06 13.71
N SER A 75 16.35 14.72 12.55
CA SER A 75 15.59 15.95 12.29
C SER A 75 14.13 15.58 12.02
N ILE A 76 13.25 15.98 12.94
CA ILE A 76 11.81 15.80 12.81
C ILE A 76 11.25 16.84 11.85
N GLY A 77 10.79 16.36 10.70
CA GLY A 77 9.89 17.07 9.81
C GLY A 77 8.45 16.56 9.93
N VAL A 78 7.58 17.14 9.13
CA VAL A 78 6.17 16.75 9.02
C VAL A 78 5.71 16.79 7.57
N ASN A 79 4.80 15.89 7.20
CA ASN A 79 4.09 15.96 5.93
C ASN A 79 2.93 16.95 6.05
N TYR A 80 2.96 18.04 5.27
CA TYR A 80 1.86 18.99 5.19
C TYR A 80 0.99 18.59 3.99
N GLY A 81 0.08 17.66 4.25
CA GLY A 81 -1.00 17.30 3.34
C GLY A 81 -2.06 18.40 3.27
N THR A 82 -2.73 18.50 2.12
CA THR A 82 -3.68 19.55 1.77
C THR A 82 -4.99 18.99 1.21
N VAL A 83 -5.27 17.70 1.41
CA VAL A 83 -6.49 17.04 0.90
C VAL A 83 -7.63 17.27 1.90
N ALA A 84 -8.01 18.54 2.06
CA ALA A 84 -9.02 19.00 3.01
C ALA A 84 -9.58 20.37 2.64
N ASN A 85 -10.82 20.66 3.07
CA ASN A 85 -11.50 21.94 2.80
C ASN A 85 -11.47 22.94 3.97
N ASN A 86 -11.03 22.49 5.15
CA ASN A 86 -11.13 23.20 6.42
C ASN A 86 -9.78 23.70 6.96
N LEU A 87 -8.71 23.55 6.20
CA LEU A 87 -7.35 23.88 6.62
C LEU A 87 -7.10 25.40 6.76
N PRO A 88 -6.23 25.81 7.68
CA PRO A 88 -5.90 27.21 7.88
C PRO A 88 -4.99 27.74 6.74
N PRO A 89 -5.03 29.05 6.44
CA PRO A 89 -4.21 29.64 5.37
C PRO A 89 -2.70 29.35 5.55
N PRO A 90 -1.96 29.07 4.46
CA PRO A 90 -0.54 28.69 4.55
C PRO A 90 0.37 29.64 5.35
N PRO A 91 0.19 30.98 5.31
CA PRO A 91 0.97 31.89 6.17
C PRO A 91 0.78 31.61 7.67
N GLN A 92 -0.43 31.27 8.10
CA GLN A 92 -0.70 30.95 9.50
C GLN A 92 -0.02 29.63 9.90
N VAL A 93 -0.01 28.64 9.01
CA VAL A 93 0.71 27.36 9.22
C VAL A 93 2.22 27.58 9.33
N ALA A 94 2.80 28.40 8.45
CA ALA A 94 4.21 28.73 8.47
C ALA A 94 4.63 29.44 9.77
N HIS A 95 3.84 30.42 10.23
CA HIS A 95 4.03 31.09 11.52
C HIS A 95 3.88 30.11 12.69
N PHE A 96 2.83 29.28 12.69
CA PHE A 96 2.59 28.27 13.74
C PHE A 96 3.76 27.30 13.88
N LEU A 97 4.27 26.74 12.78
CA LEU A 97 5.43 25.85 12.81
C LEU A 97 6.67 26.58 13.36
N LEU A 98 6.94 27.80 12.88
CA LEU A 98 8.10 28.61 13.26
C LEU A 98 8.10 29.07 14.72
N GLU A 99 6.93 29.42 15.28
CA GLU A 99 6.81 30.06 16.59
C GLU A 99 6.39 29.07 17.68
N SER A 100 5.45 28.17 17.37
CA SER A 100 4.80 27.29 18.34
C SER A 100 5.37 25.88 18.40
N THR A 101 6.13 25.41 17.38
CA THR A 101 6.63 24.02 17.32
C THR A 101 8.15 23.90 17.27
N VAL A 102 8.68 22.69 17.52
CA VAL A 102 10.09 22.34 17.27
C VAL A 102 10.34 21.80 15.86
N ILE A 103 9.30 21.73 15.00
CA ILE A 103 9.41 21.20 13.64
C ILE A 103 10.15 22.23 12.77
N ASN A 104 11.21 21.78 12.10
CA ASN A 104 12.07 22.62 11.26
C ASN A 104 12.11 22.17 9.79
N ARG A 105 11.29 21.16 9.44
CA ARG A 105 11.20 20.55 8.11
C ARG A 105 9.75 20.29 7.72
N VAL A 106 9.42 20.54 6.46
CA VAL A 106 8.10 20.21 5.89
C VAL A 106 8.26 19.52 4.54
N LYS A 107 7.45 18.48 4.29
CA LYS A 107 7.30 17.82 2.98
C LYS A 107 5.93 18.16 2.42
N LEU A 108 5.90 18.65 1.20
CA LEU A 108 4.71 19.00 0.41
C LEU A 108 4.51 17.96 -0.69
N TYR A 109 3.26 17.70 -1.06
CA TYR A 109 2.88 16.76 -2.12
C TYR A 109 2.82 17.39 -3.52
N ASP A 110 2.97 18.71 -3.59
CA ASP A 110 3.07 19.49 -4.82
C ASP A 110 4.14 20.60 -4.68
N ALA A 111 4.08 21.59 -5.56
CA ALA A 111 4.84 22.84 -5.48
C ALA A 111 3.91 24.07 -5.37
N ASN A 112 2.89 24.00 -4.50
CA ASN A 112 1.89 25.06 -4.37
C ASN A 112 2.53 26.45 -4.13
N PRO A 113 2.24 27.44 -4.99
CA PRO A 113 2.93 28.73 -4.97
C PRO A 113 2.62 29.55 -3.72
N ASP A 114 1.45 29.40 -3.11
CA ASP A 114 1.05 30.17 -1.93
C ASP A 114 1.61 29.57 -0.64
N ILE A 115 1.76 28.25 -0.58
CA ILE A 115 2.56 27.58 0.45
C ILE A 115 4.03 27.99 0.32
N LEU A 116 4.61 27.92 -0.88
CA LEU A 116 6.03 28.27 -1.08
C LEU A 116 6.33 29.73 -0.72
N LYS A 117 5.42 30.68 -0.98
CA LYS A 117 5.53 32.07 -0.49
C LYS A 117 5.40 32.16 1.02
N ALA A 118 4.47 31.43 1.64
CA ALA A 118 4.25 31.46 3.09
C ALA A 118 5.47 31.02 3.90
N PHE A 119 6.26 30.07 3.39
CA PHE A 119 7.49 29.61 4.03
C PHE A 119 8.72 30.50 3.78
N ALA A 120 8.60 31.59 3.01
CA ALA A 120 9.70 32.51 2.75
C ALA A 120 10.24 33.14 4.06
N HIS A 121 11.56 33.20 4.19
CA HIS A 121 12.30 33.74 5.33
C HIS A 121 12.05 33.06 6.69
N THR A 122 11.27 31.97 6.75
CA THR A 122 11.06 31.19 7.99
C THR A 122 12.28 30.36 8.40
N GLY A 123 13.17 30.03 7.45
CA GLY A 123 14.29 29.11 7.65
C GLY A 123 13.91 27.63 7.70
N ILE A 124 12.62 27.30 7.81
CA ILE A 124 12.09 25.92 7.77
C ILE A 124 12.46 25.30 6.42
N ALA A 125 13.08 24.12 6.44
CA ALA A 125 13.50 23.42 5.24
C ALA A 125 12.31 22.76 4.53
N VAL A 126 12.08 23.12 3.28
CA VAL A 126 10.95 22.66 2.46
C VAL A 126 11.42 21.58 1.49
N THR A 127 10.68 20.48 1.45
CA THR A 127 10.76 19.44 0.41
C THR A 127 9.49 19.50 -0.42
N VAL A 128 9.62 19.65 -1.75
CA VAL A 128 8.48 19.69 -2.69
C VAL A 128 8.40 18.39 -3.49
N THR A 129 7.22 18.04 -3.98
CA THR A 129 7.03 16.84 -4.80
C THR A 129 6.51 17.21 -6.18
N VAL A 130 7.08 16.58 -7.21
CA VAL A 130 6.57 16.60 -8.59
C VAL A 130 5.43 15.57 -8.65
N PRO A 131 4.19 15.96 -9.02
CA PRO A 131 3.08 15.03 -9.17
C PRO A 131 3.37 13.88 -10.15
N ASN A 132 2.78 12.70 -9.87
CA ASN A 132 3.05 11.47 -10.62
C ASN A 132 2.76 11.60 -12.13
N ASP A 133 1.69 12.31 -12.51
CA ASP A 133 1.29 12.56 -13.90
C ASP A 133 2.33 13.36 -14.72
N GLN A 134 3.20 14.11 -14.06
CA GLN A 134 4.22 14.94 -14.71
C GLN A 134 5.51 14.18 -15.02
N ILE A 135 5.73 12.99 -14.43
CA ILE A 135 6.96 12.20 -14.58
C ILE A 135 7.32 11.92 -16.06
N PRO A 136 6.39 11.48 -16.94
CA PRO A 136 6.73 11.21 -18.34
C PRO A 136 7.19 12.47 -19.08
N ARG A 137 6.62 13.64 -18.75
CA ARG A 137 7.01 14.94 -19.35
C ARG A 137 8.33 15.44 -18.81
N LEU A 138 8.65 15.17 -17.54
CA LEU A 138 9.89 15.56 -16.88
C LEU A 138 11.15 14.89 -17.47
N THR A 139 10.99 13.83 -18.26
CA THR A 139 12.07 13.27 -19.08
C THR A 139 12.60 14.27 -20.13
N GLN A 140 11.79 15.23 -20.57
CA GLN A 140 12.14 16.24 -21.56
C GLN A 140 12.85 17.43 -20.90
N LEU A 141 14.09 17.71 -21.29
CA LEU A 141 14.92 18.75 -20.67
C LEU A 141 14.31 20.16 -20.71
N ASN A 142 13.58 20.50 -21.78
CA ASN A 142 12.90 21.79 -21.88
C ASN A 142 11.78 21.92 -20.84
N PHE A 143 10.98 20.86 -20.64
CA PHE A 143 9.93 20.85 -19.63
C PHE A 143 10.51 20.84 -18.21
N ALA A 144 11.58 20.08 -17.95
CA ALA A 144 12.24 20.07 -16.65
C ALA A 144 12.87 21.43 -16.28
N ARG A 145 13.45 22.16 -17.25
CA ARG A 145 13.93 23.54 -17.06
C ARG A 145 12.78 24.49 -16.72
N GLN A 146 11.72 24.48 -17.54
CA GLN A 146 10.51 25.27 -17.30
C GLN A 146 9.92 24.97 -15.91
N TRP A 147 9.86 23.69 -15.51
CA TRP A 147 9.36 23.28 -14.20
C TRP A 147 10.20 23.88 -13.05
N VAL A 148 11.53 23.89 -13.16
CA VAL A 148 12.42 24.52 -12.18
C VAL A 148 12.29 26.05 -12.19
N GLU A 149 12.14 26.67 -13.37
CA GLU A 149 11.95 28.12 -13.55
C GLU A 149 10.62 28.62 -12.97
N ASP A 150 9.53 27.83 -13.07
CA ASP A 150 8.21 28.21 -12.58
C ASP A 150 7.99 27.86 -11.09
N ASN A 151 8.48 26.69 -10.63
CA ASN A 151 8.12 26.12 -9.34
C ASN A 151 9.20 26.26 -8.26
N VAL A 152 10.45 26.58 -8.62
CA VAL A 152 11.60 26.53 -7.67
C VAL A 152 12.37 27.84 -7.64
N GLN A 153 12.77 28.37 -8.80
CA GLN A 153 13.54 29.62 -8.89
C GLN A 153 12.84 30.84 -8.27
N PRO A 154 11.51 31.07 -8.42
CA PRO A 154 10.88 32.29 -7.91
C PRO A 154 10.87 32.40 -6.38
N TYR A 155 11.02 31.26 -5.70
CA TYR A 155 11.00 31.16 -4.23
C TYR A 155 12.40 31.01 -3.64
N THR A 156 13.40 30.61 -4.43
CA THR A 156 14.76 30.35 -3.96
C THR A 156 15.63 31.62 -4.07
N PRO A 157 16.35 32.07 -3.03
CA PRO A 157 16.61 31.41 -1.74
C PRO A 157 15.76 31.93 -0.57
N ALA A 158 14.68 32.68 -0.83
CA ALA A 158 13.83 33.22 0.24
C ALA A 158 13.17 32.09 1.04
N THR A 159 12.62 31.10 0.35
CA THR A 159 12.13 29.83 0.88
C THR A 159 13.26 28.81 0.81
N ASN A 160 13.50 28.12 1.93
CA ASN A 160 14.60 27.17 2.09
C ASN A 160 14.23 25.80 1.47
N ILE A 161 14.07 25.75 0.14
CA ILE A 161 13.83 24.51 -0.59
C ILE A 161 15.13 23.69 -0.59
N VAL A 162 15.11 22.50 0.00
CA VAL A 162 16.29 21.63 0.17
C VAL A 162 16.24 20.36 -0.69
N ARG A 163 15.05 19.97 -1.17
CA ARG A 163 14.86 18.70 -1.88
C ARG A 163 13.63 18.75 -2.78
N ILE A 164 13.72 18.14 -3.95
CA ILE A 164 12.60 17.86 -4.85
C ILE A 164 12.44 16.34 -4.95
N LEU A 165 11.21 15.87 -4.81
CA LEU A 165 10.82 14.47 -4.94
C LEU A 165 10.17 14.24 -6.30
N VAL A 166 10.64 13.27 -7.07
CA VAL A 166 10.01 12.91 -8.36
C VAL A 166 8.95 11.83 -8.10
N GLY A 167 7.70 12.25 -8.02
CA GLY A 167 6.57 11.39 -7.69
C GLY A 167 6.49 10.98 -6.22
N ASN A 168 5.48 10.15 -5.91
CA ASN A 168 5.30 9.45 -4.66
C ASN A 168 4.91 7.99 -4.94
N GLU A 169 5.63 7.04 -4.32
CA GLU A 169 5.38 5.58 -4.37
C GLU A 169 5.29 4.95 -5.77
N VAL A 170 5.93 5.59 -6.75
CA VAL A 170 5.82 5.29 -8.20
C VAL A 170 6.08 3.81 -8.53
N ILE A 171 7.08 3.19 -7.89
CA ILE A 171 7.52 1.81 -8.16
C ILE A 171 6.45 0.77 -7.77
N THR A 172 5.51 1.12 -6.87
CA THR A 172 4.41 0.24 -6.46
C THR A 172 3.09 0.51 -7.19
N THR A 173 3.07 1.42 -8.16
CA THR A 173 1.91 1.60 -9.04
C THR A 173 1.80 0.47 -10.08
N ALA A 174 0.63 0.32 -10.70
CA ALA A 174 0.46 -0.57 -11.86
C ALA A 174 1.02 0.04 -13.17
N ASP A 175 1.32 1.34 -13.19
CA ASP A 175 1.71 2.07 -14.39
C ASP A 175 3.20 1.88 -14.73
N LYS A 176 3.44 0.96 -15.67
CA LYS A 176 4.79 0.67 -16.20
C LYS A 176 5.45 1.88 -16.89
N MET A 177 4.68 2.84 -17.41
CA MET A 177 5.21 4.05 -18.04
C MET A 177 5.72 5.03 -16.99
N LEU A 178 5.03 5.22 -15.86
CA LEU A 178 5.55 6.02 -14.75
C LEU A 178 6.85 5.42 -14.20
N ILE A 179 6.86 4.10 -14.00
CA ILE A 179 8.02 3.36 -13.47
C ILE A 179 9.23 3.48 -14.41
N ARG A 180 9.04 3.26 -15.72
CA ARG A 180 10.12 3.37 -16.73
C ARG A 180 10.69 4.78 -16.83
N ASN A 181 9.85 5.81 -16.68
CA ASN A 181 10.25 7.21 -16.81
C ASN A 181 10.82 7.82 -15.52
N LEU A 182 10.67 7.18 -14.36
CA LEU A 182 11.11 7.70 -13.05
C LEU A 182 12.59 8.11 -13.02
N VAL A 183 13.50 7.19 -13.34
CA VAL A 183 14.95 7.47 -13.27
C VAL A 183 15.40 8.48 -14.33
N PRO A 184 14.96 8.40 -15.61
CA PRO A 184 15.19 9.45 -16.59
C PRO A 184 14.67 10.83 -16.15
N ALA A 185 13.46 10.90 -15.55
CA ALA A 185 12.90 12.14 -15.03
C ALA A 185 13.76 12.75 -13.91
N MET A 186 14.26 11.95 -12.97
CA MET A 186 15.19 12.39 -11.92
C MET A 186 16.52 12.92 -12.51
N GLN A 187 17.07 12.24 -13.50
CA GLN A 187 18.31 12.64 -14.19
C GLN A 187 18.13 13.96 -14.96
N THR A 188 17.03 14.10 -15.70
CA THR A 188 16.72 15.33 -16.45
C THR A 188 16.42 16.50 -15.51
N LEU A 189 15.68 16.29 -14.42
CA LEU A 189 15.44 17.31 -13.40
C LEU A 189 16.74 17.77 -12.74
N HIS A 190 17.63 16.85 -12.36
CA HIS A 190 18.94 17.23 -11.82
C HIS A 190 19.78 18.01 -12.84
N THR A 191 19.72 17.65 -14.13
CA THR A 191 20.37 18.41 -15.20
C THR A 191 19.82 19.84 -15.32
N ALA A 192 18.50 20.04 -15.12
CA ALA A 192 17.89 21.37 -15.05
C ALA A 192 18.36 22.16 -13.80
N LEU A 193 18.47 21.51 -12.64
CA LEU A 193 19.02 22.15 -11.42
C LEU A 193 20.49 22.55 -11.57
N VAL A 194 21.32 21.73 -12.22
CA VAL A 194 22.73 22.07 -12.54
C VAL A 194 22.77 23.29 -13.47
N ALA A 195 21.93 23.34 -14.50
CA ALA A 195 21.83 24.50 -15.39
C ALA A 195 21.40 25.78 -14.64
N ALA A 196 20.54 25.65 -13.64
CA ALA A 196 20.12 26.74 -12.75
C ALA A 196 21.10 27.05 -11.58
N SER A 197 22.22 26.32 -11.47
CA SER A 197 23.15 26.39 -10.32
C SER A 197 22.47 26.17 -8.95
N LEU A 198 21.46 25.30 -8.91
CA LEU A 198 20.70 24.91 -7.71
C LEU A 198 21.07 23.50 -7.19
N ASP A 199 21.79 22.71 -7.98
CA ASP A 199 22.26 21.34 -7.68
C ASP A 199 22.96 21.20 -6.32
N ARG A 200 23.70 22.23 -5.90
CA ARG A 200 24.43 22.23 -4.62
C ARG A 200 23.56 22.52 -3.39
N ARG A 201 22.31 22.94 -3.60
CA ARG A 201 21.35 23.31 -2.53
C ARG A 201 20.13 22.38 -2.50
N ILE A 202 19.75 21.82 -3.63
CA ILE A 202 18.51 21.07 -3.81
C ILE A 202 18.83 19.64 -4.26
N GLN A 203 18.63 18.68 -3.36
CA GLN A 203 18.72 17.25 -3.66
C GLN A 203 17.54 16.78 -4.53
N VAL A 204 17.73 15.71 -5.31
CA VAL A 204 16.67 15.06 -6.07
C VAL A 204 16.52 13.61 -5.59
N SER A 205 15.33 13.27 -5.11
CA SER A 205 15.02 11.91 -4.64
C SER A 205 13.61 11.49 -5.06
N THR A 206 13.11 10.37 -4.56
CA THR A 206 11.74 9.90 -4.73
C THR A 206 11.41 8.96 -3.56
N PRO A 207 10.26 9.12 -2.88
CA PRO A 207 9.85 8.27 -1.78
C PRO A 207 9.14 7.00 -2.27
N HIS A 208 9.41 5.89 -1.59
CA HIS A 208 8.87 4.57 -1.93
C HIS A 208 8.09 3.95 -0.76
N SER A 209 7.02 3.20 -1.05
CA SER A 209 6.42 2.31 -0.06
C SER A 209 7.32 1.08 0.19
N LEU A 210 7.06 0.33 1.27
CA LEU A 210 7.73 -0.95 1.52
C LEU A 210 7.40 -2.04 0.47
N GLY A 211 6.36 -1.85 -0.37
CA GLY A 211 5.99 -2.80 -1.43
C GLY A 211 6.97 -2.89 -2.61
N ILE A 212 8.10 -2.18 -2.55
CA ILE A 212 9.26 -2.40 -3.43
C ILE A 212 10.09 -3.64 -3.03
N LEU A 213 9.87 -4.18 -1.83
CA LEU A 213 10.53 -5.38 -1.33
C LEU A 213 9.78 -6.64 -1.80
N SER A 214 10.52 -7.68 -2.19
CA SER A 214 9.99 -9.05 -2.35
C SER A 214 10.05 -9.85 -1.06
N ASN A 215 10.97 -9.49 -0.17
CA ASN A 215 11.13 -10.09 1.13
C ASN A 215 11.60 -9.04 2.15
N SER A 216 11.13 -9.16 3.38
CA SER A 216 11.42 -8.25 4.49
C SER A 216 11.51 -8.93 5.87
N SER A 217 11.27 -10.25 5.95
CA SER A 217 11.30 -11.00 7.21
C SER A 217 12.07 -12.32 7.05
N PRO A 218 13.12 -12.58 7.86
CA PRO A 218 13.72 -11.66 8.82
C PRO A 218 14.45 -10.48 8.13
N PRO A 219 14.69 -9.35 8.81
CA PRO A 219 15.20 -8.12 8.17
C PRO A 219 16.50 -8.28 7.37
N SER A 220 17.47 -9.06 7.85
CA SER A 220 18.72 -9.34 7.11
C SER A 220 18.52 -10.02 5.75
N SER A 221 17.37 -10.66 5.53
CA SER A 221 16.99 -11.30 4.26
C SER A 221 16.27 -10.36 3.29
N GLY A 222 16.18 -9.07 3.62
CA GLY A 222 15.56 -8.02 2.84
C GLY A 222 16.06 -7.94 1.40
N LYS A 223 15.13 -7.98 0.44
CA LYS A 223 15.42 -7.94 -1.01
C LYS A 223 14.37 -7.13 -1.75
N PHE A 224 14.80 -6.40 -2.77
CA PHE A 224 13.90 -5.74 -3.71
C PHE A 224 13.15 -6.74 -4.59
N ARG A 225 12.09 -6.29 -5.28
CA ARG A 225 11.34 -7.13 -6.23
C ARG A 225 12.20 -7.49 -7.44
N LEU A 226 12.14 -8.76 -7.84
CA LEU A 226 12.91 -9.31 -8.96
C LEU A 226 12.60 -8.54 -10.26
N GLY A 227 13.63 -8.19 -11.03
CA GLY A 227 13.54 -7.39 -12.25
C GLY A 227 13.56 -5.89 -11.97
N TYR A 228 12.83 -5.43 -10.95
CA TYR A 228 12.85 -4.02 -10.50
C TYR A 228 14.19 -3.67 -9.84
N ASP A 229 14.77 -4.61 -9.10
CA ASP A 229 16.09 -4.53 -8.50
C ASP A 229 17.19 -4.14 -9.50
N ILE A 230 17.23 -4.79 -10.67
CA ILE A 230 18.24 -4.55 -11.71
C ILE A 230 17.87 -3.35 -12.61
N HIS A 231 16.63 -3.26 -13.09
CA HIS A 231 16.27 -2.32 -14.16
C HIS A 231 15.77 -0.95 -13.69
N VAL A 232 15.34 -0.82 -12.42
CA VAL A 232 14.78 0.43 -11.87
C VAL A 232 15.60 0.90 -10.67
N LEU A 233 15.70 0.05 -9.64
CA LEU A 233 16.27 0.42 -8.34
C LEU A 233 17.79 0.57 -8.39
N LYS A 234 18.54 -0.33 -9.05
CA LYS A 234 19.99 -0.16 -9.21
C LYS A 234 20.39 1.11 -9.97
N PRO A 235 19.74 1.50 -11.09
CA PRO A 235 19.93 2.81 -11.72
C PRO A 235 19.56 3.99 -10.81
N LEU A 236 18.43 3.89 -10.08
CA LEU A 236 17.98 4.91 -9.13
C LEU A 236 19.00 5.14 -8.01
N LEU A 237 19.44 4.07 -7.34
CA LEU A 237 20.45 4.11 -6.28
C LEU A 237 21.80 4.62 -6.83
N SER A 238 22.16 4.30 -8.07
CA SER A 238 23.35 4.85 -8.75
C SER A 238 23.27 6.36 -8.93
N PHE A 239 22.10 6.87 -9.34
CA PHE A 239 21.86 8.30 -9.46
C PHE A 239 21.87 9.02 -8.09
N LEU A 240 21.21 8.44 -7.08
CA LEU A 240 21.22 8.99 -5.71
C LEU A 240 22.65 9.09 -5.16
N ARG A 241 23.46 8.04 -5.35
CA ARG A 241 24.86 8.01 -4.91
C ARG A 241 25.73 9.03 -5.64
N ALA A 242 25.56 9.15 -6.96
CA ALA A 242 26.27 10.13 -7.77
C ALA A 242 25.92 11.59 -7.39
N THR A 243 24.66 11.86 -7.04
CA THR A 243 24.17 13.20 -6.67
C THR A 243 24.24 13.52 -5.18
N LYS A 244 24.64 12.56 -4.33
CA LYS A 244 24.60 12.66 -2.86
C LYS A 244 23.19 13.01 -2.33
N SER A 245 22.18 12.38 -2.92
CA SER A 245 20.79 12.47 -2.49
C SER A 245 20.41 11.22 -1.70
N PRO A 246 19.56 11.31 -0.66
CA PRO A 246 19.16 10.17 0.15
C PRO A 246 18.16 9.27 -0.59
N PHE A 247 18.13 7.99 -0.23
CA PHE A 247 17.04 7.08 -0.53
C PHE A 247 15.87 7.34 0.43
N MET A 248 14.65 7.47 -0.10
CA MET A 248 13.47 7.86 0.68
C MET A 248 12.44 6.75 0.73
N ILE A 249 11.96 6.44 1.92
CA ILE A 249 11.06 5.32 2.20
C ILE A 249 9.91 5.74 3.11
N ASN A 250 8.74 5.15 2.91
CA ASN A 250 7.51 5.33 3.67
C ASN A 250 7.22 4.07 4.55
N PRO A 251 7.96 3.84 5.64
CA PRO A 251 7.76 2.69 6.52
C PRO A 251 6.59 2.96 7.49
N TYR A 252 5.52 2.20 7.34
CA TYR A 252 4.37 2.24 8.23
C TYR A 252 4.24 0.92 8.99
N PRO A 253 4.67 0.86 10.27
CA PRO A 253 4.33 -0.23 11.19
C PRO A 253 2.82 -0.44 11.35
N PHE A 254 2.03 0.63 11.21
CA PHE A 254 0.57 0.57 11.31
C PHE A 254 -0.07 -0.44 10.33
N PHE A 255 0.27 -0.38 9.04
CA PHE A 255 -0.30 -1.29 8.02
C PHE A 255 0.19 -2.75 8.15
N GLY A 256 1.26 -3.00 8.92
CA GLY A 256 1.80 -4.33 9.15
C GLY A 256 1.48 -4.91 10.54
N CYS A 257 0.68 -4.21 11.37
CA CYS A 257 0.42 -4.65 12.73
C CYS A 257 -0.82 -5.55 12.88
N SER A 258 -0.76 -6.39 13.90
CA SER A 258 -1.79 -7.30 14.37
C SER A 258 -1.97 -7.11 15.89
N PRO A 259 -3.02 -7.66 16.53
CA PRO A 259 -3.18 -7.60 17.99
C PRO A 259 -1.93 -8.03 18.76
N ASP A 260 -1.30 -9.15 18.34
CA ASP A 260 -0.12 -9.71 19.00
C ASP A 260 1.17 -8.91 18.76
N THR A 261 1.24 -8.17 17.65
CA THR A 261 2.41 -7.35 17.28
C THR A 261 2.25 -5.87 17.63
N LEU A 262 1.14 -5.48 18.27
CA LEU A 262 0.82 -4.09 18.56
C LEU A 262 1.85 -3.40 19.48
N ASP A 263 2.36 -4.09 20.51
CA ASP A 263 3.43 -3.54 21.36
C ASP A 263 4.76 -3.36 20.58
N TYR A 264 5.07 -4.30 19.68
CA TYR A 264 6.23 -4.26 18.80
C TYR A 264 6.13 -3.13 17.76
N ALA A 265 4.94 -2.88 17.20
CA ALA A 265 4.68 -1.75 16.30
C ALA A 265 4.79 -0.38 17.00
N LEU A 266 4.44 -0.30 18.29
CA LEU A 266 4.35 0.94 19.07
C LEU A 266 5.58 1.25 19.94
N PHE A 267 6.71 0.55 19.73
CA PHE A 267 7.93 0.65 20.56
C PHE A 267 7.67 0.44 22.07
N ARG A 268 6.64 -0.34 22.43
CA ARG A 268 6.34 -0.68 23.82
C ARG A 268 7.19 -1.90 24.25
N PRO A 269 7.45 -2.12 25.55
CA PRO A 269 8.20 -3.29 26.01
C PRO A 269 7.57 -4.60 25.52
N ASN A 270 8.36 -5.40 24.78
CA ASN A 270 7.95 -6.68 24.21
C ASN A 270 9.16 -7.63 24.19
N ALA A 271 8.97 -8.90 23.83
CA ALA A 271 10.02 -9.91 23.79
C ALA A 271 11.09 -9.66 22.70
N GLY A 272 10.76 -8.85 21.69
CA GLY A 272 11.52 -8.66 20.46
C GLY A 272 11.35 -9.82 19.47
N VAL A 273 11.74 -9.57 18.22
CA VAL A 273 11.81 -10.56 17.14
C VAL A 273 13.28 -10.81 16.84
N LEU A 274 13.72 -12.07 16.99
CA LEU A 274 15.09 -12.47 16.65
C LEU A 274 15.19 -12.72 15.14
N ASP A 275 16.15 -12.06 14.49
CA ASP A 275 16.55 -12.37 13.12
C ASP A 275 17.53 -13.55 13.16
N GLU A 276 17.06 -14.74 12.78
CA GLU A 276 17.82 -16.00 12.85
C GLU A 276 19.11 -15.98 12.01
N ASN A 277 19.16 -15.16 10.95
CA ASN A 277 20.30 -15.10 10.04
C ASN A 277 21.40 -14.14 10.54
N SER A 278 21.02 -13.03 11.20
CA SER A 278 21.97 -12.04 11.73
C SER A 278 22.25 -12.18 13.22
N GLY A 279 21.41 -12.91 13.96
CA GLY A 279 21.46 -13.02 15.42
C GLY A 279 21.02 -11.74 16.15
N LEU A 280 20.45 -10.76 15.44
CA LEU A 280 20.04 -9.47 16.01
C LEU A 280 18.61 -9.51 16.51
N LEU A 281 18.38 -8.91 17.68
CA LEU A 281 17.06 -8.78 18.29
C LEU A 281 16.45 -7.41 17.93
N TYR A 282 15.34 -7.42 17.21
CA TYR A 282 14.55 -6.23 16.90
C TYR A 282 13.51 -6.04 17.99
N THR A 283 13.53 -4.90 18.69
CA THR A 283 12.54 -4.60 19.75
C THR A 283 11.38 -3.73 19.28
N ASN A 284 11.40 -3.27 18.02
CA ASN A 284 10.31 -2.54 17.39
C ASN A 284 10.26 -2.79 15.88
N MET A 285 9.06 -2.62 15.31
CA MET A 285 8.79 -2.91 13.90
C MET A 285 9.44 -1.91 12.92
N LEU A 286 9.62 -0.65 13.32
CA LEU A 286 10.23 0.36 12.44
C LEU A 286 11.69 -0.01 12.13
N ASP A 287 12.47 -0.38 13.14
CA ASP A 287 13.88 -0.78 12.96
C ASP A 287 13.99 -1.97 12.00
N ALA A 288 13.11 -2.96 12.15
CA ALA A 288 13.05 -4.13 11.25
C ALA A 288 12.69 -3.74 9.81
N GLN A 289 11.75 -2.81 9.61
CA GLN A 289 11.40 -2.30 8.27
C GLN A 289 12.56 -1.52 7.63
N LEU A 290 13.26 -0.69 8.39
CA LEU A 290 14.43 0.07 7.92
C LEU A 290 15.62 -0.87 7.59
N ASP A 291 15.86 -1.87 8.41
CA ASP A 291 16.94 -2.84 8.24
C ASP A 291 16.67 -3.84 7.10
N ALA A 292 15.41 -4.13 6.80
CA ALA A 292 15.03 -4.84 5.58
C ALA A 292 15.35 -4.03 4.31
N VAL A 293 15.05 -2.73 4.31
CA VAL A 293 15.40 -1.82 3.20
C VAL A 293 16.91 -1.68 3.05
N PHE A 294 17.63 -1.50 4.16
CA PHE A 294 19.10 -1.45 4.16
C PHE A 294 19.72 -2.73 3.63
N SER A 295 19.21 -3.90 4.04
CA SER A 295 19.67 -5.20 3.53
C SER A 295 19.46 -5.33 2.02
N ALA A 296 18.31 -4.89 1.51
CA ALA A 296 18.04 -4.86 0.06
C ALA A 296 18.99 -3.93 -0.72
N MET A 297 19.29 -2.74 -0.18
CA MET A 297 20.28 -1.81 -0.74
C MET A 297 21.70 -2.40 -0.71
N LYS A 298 22.06 -3.09 0.38
CA LYS A 298 23.35 -3.75 0.57
C LYS A 298 23.58 -4.90 -0.41
N VAL A 299 22.56 -5.70 -0.70
CA VAL A 299 22.60 -6.76 -1.74
C VAL A 299 22.97 -6.19 -3.12
N LEU A 300 22.54 -4.96 -3.43
CA LEU A 300 22.88 -4.28 -4.68
C LEU A 300 24.22 -3.49 -4.62
N GLY A 301 24.87 -3.42 -3.45
CA GLY A 301 26.13 -2.68 -3.23
C GLY A 301 25.94 -1.18 -3.01
N PHE A 302 24.93 -0.78 -2.23
CA PHE A 302 24.58 0.62 -1.90
C PHE A 302 24.34 0.83 -0.39
N ASP A 303 25.12 0.16 0.46
CA ASP A 303 25.08 0.34 1.92
C ASP A 303 25.65 1.70 2.40
N ASP A 304 26.30 2.45 1.51
CA ASP A 304 26.80 3.81 1.75
C ASP A 304 25.73 4.91 1.64
N LEU A 305 24.56 4.63 1.06
CA LEU A 305 23.51 5.62 0.84
C LEU A 305 22.74 5.98 2.12
N GLU A 306 22.46 7.29 2.29
CA GLU A 306 21.56 7.81 3.34
C GLU A 306 20.13 7.33 3.14
N ILE A 307 19.46 6.96 4.24
CA ILE A 307 18.04 6.59 4.28
C ILE A 307 17.30 7.70 5.04
N VAL A 308 16.19 8.16 4.46
CA VAL A 308 15.29 9.17 5.03
C VAL A 308 13.88 8.60 5.11
N ILE A 309 13.27 8.71 6.29
CA ILE A 309 11.87 8.31 6.51
C ILE A 309 11.00 9.45 5.98
N ALA A 310 10.48 9.28 4.77
CA ALA A 310 9.72 10.28 4.06
C ALA A 310 8.27 10.37 4.53
N GLU A 311 7.71 9.27 5.00
CA GLU A 311 6.41 9.22 5.67
C GLU A 311 6.37 8.08 6.69
N THR A 312 5.87 8.37 7.89
CA THR A 312 5.47 7.35 8.87
C THR A 312 4.52 7.98 9.89
N GLY A 313 3.53 7.25 10.36
CA GLY A 313 2.51 7.79 11.26
C GLY A 313 1.57 6.72 11.79
N TRP A 314 0.61 7.15 12.61
CA TRP A 314 -0.41 6.31 13.22
C TRP A 314 -1.71 7.11 13.37
N PRO A 315 -2.87 6.59 12.93
CA PRO A 315 -4.12 7.33 12.95
C PRO A 315 -4.72 7.40 14.36
N SER A 316 -5.40 8.50 14.68
CA SER A 316 -6.08 8.70 15.97
C SER A 316 -7.52 8.23 16.02
N MET A 317 -8.09 7.83 14.87
CA MET A 317 -9.45 7.32 14.70
C MET A 317 -9.49 6.49 13.41
N GLY A 318 -10.28 5.43 13.37
CA GLY A 318 -10.34 4.48 12.26
C GLY A 318 -11.65 3.70 12.28
N ASP A 319 -11.78 2.78 11.34
CA ASP A 319 -12.95 1.89 11.26
C ASP A 319 -12.86 0.79 12.35
N SER A 320 -13.98 0.22 12.76
CA SER A 320 -14.06 -0.72 13.91
C SER A 320 -13.23 -1.99 13.77
N THR A 321 -12.83 -2.34 12.55
CA THR A 321 -11.95 -3.48 12.23
C THR A 321 -10.46 -3.17 12.41
N GLN A 322 -10.07 -1.90 12.60
CA GLN A 322 -8.68 -1.48 12.67
C GLN A 322 -8.14 -1.53 14.10
N VAL A 323 -7.17 -2.43 14.33
CA VAL A 323 -6.60 -2.69 15.65
C VAL A 323 -5.73 -1.54 16.14
N GLY A 324 -5.91 -1.14 17.41
CA GLY A 324 -5.02 -0.18 18.07
C GLY A 324 -5.14 1.25 17.54
N VAL A 325 -6.30 1.66 17.04
CA VAL A 325 -6.53 3.00 16.50
C VAL A 325 -7.29 3.88 17.50
N ASP A 326 -6.55 4.69 18.25
CA ASP A 326 -7.08 5.81 19.04
C ASP A 326 -6.00 6.90 19.21
N ALA A 327 -6.39 8.07 19.75
CA ALA A 327 -5.47 9.18 20.00
C ALA A 327 -4.35 8.85 21.01
N ASN A 328 -4.56 7.90 21.93
CA ASN A 328 -3.54 7.44 22.86
C ASN A 328 -2.50 6.54 22.14
N PHE A 329 -2.90 5.56 21.33
CA PHE A 329 -1.99 4.75 20.51
C PHE A 329 -1.22 5.61 19.51
N ALA A 330 -1.89 6.57 18.85
CA ALA A 330 -1.23 7.54 17.99
C ALA A 330 -0.17 8.38 18.75
N SER A 331 -0.49 8.81 19.97
CA SER A 331 0.47 9.49 20.86
C SER A 331 1.65 8.60 21.26
N LYS A 332 1.43 7.30 21.48
CA LYS A 332 2.50 6.34 21.78
C LYS A 332 3.40 6.14 20.57
N TYR A 333 2.83 5.91 19.38
CA TYR A 333 3.62 5.73 18.16
C TYR A 333 4.46 6.96 17.87
N ASN A 334 3.83 8.12 17.62
CA ASN A 334 4.53 9.33 17.20
C ASN A 334 5.43 9.89 18.31
N GLY A 335 5.07 9.71 19.59
CA GLY A 335 5.90 10.10 20.73
C GLY A 335 7.12 9.20 20.95
N ASN A 336 7.00 7.89 20.72
CA ASN A 336 8.11 6.95 20.83
C ASN A 336 9.02 7.03 19.59
N LEU A 337 8.46 7.09 18.38
CA LEU A 337 9.15 7.37 17.12
C LEU A 337 10.08 8.58 17.28
N LYS A 338 9.52 9.72 17.69
CA LYS A 338 10.29 10.95 17.93
C LYS A 338 11.44 10.72 18.90
N ARG A 339 11.20 10.03 20.03
CA ARG A 339 12.23 9.74 21.04
C ARG A 339 13.32 8.84 20.47
N HIS A 340 12.94 7.80 19.72
CA HIS A 340 13.85 6.86 19.08
C HIS A 340 14.76 7.58 18.07
N VAL A 341 14.21 8.29 17.07
CA VAL A 341 15.05 8.95 16.05
C VAL A 341 15.87 10.12 16.62
N SER A 342 15.37 10.79 17.67
CA SER A 342 16.13 11.84 18.38
C SER A 342 17.22 11.27 19.30
N SER A 343 17.20 9.98 19.63
CA SER A 343 18.22 9.36 20.49
C SER A 343 19.55 9.14 19.78
N GLY A 344 19.53 9.07 18.43
CA GLY A 344 20.69 8.71 17.63
C GLY A 344 21.14 7.25 17.76
N ALA A 345 20.33 6.38 18.40
CA ALA A 345 20.67 4.97 18.59
C ALA A 345 20.83 4.20 17.25
N GLY A 346 20.10 4.61 16.21
CA GLY A 346 20.00 3.88 14.96
C GLY A 346 19.20 2.58 15.11
N THR A 347 19.40 1.67 14.17
CA THR A 347 18.77 0.34 14.13
C THR A 347 19.80 -0.76 14.45
N PRO A 348 19.40 -2.02 14.67
CA PRO A 348 20.33 -3.12 14.92
C PRO A 348 21.41 -3.34 13.83
N LEU A 349 21.10 -3.25 12.53
CA LEU A 349 22.10 -3.31 11.45
C LEU A 349 22.77 -1.96 11.15
N MET A 350 22.16 -0.84 11.55
CA MET A 350 22.69 0.51 11.35
C MET A 350 22.85 1.27 12.70
N PRO A 351 23.67 0.78 13.64
CA PRO A 351 23.80 1.39 14.95
C PRO A 351 24.49 2.75 14.89
N ASN A 352 24.08 3.67 15.77
CA ASN A 352 24.50 5.08 15.80
C ASN A 352 24.14 5.89 14.54
N ARG A 353 23.22 5.38 13.70
CA ARG A 353 22.72 6.09 12.52
C ARG A 353 21.53 6.98 12.90
N THR A 354 21.46 8.16 12.30
CA THR A 354 20.37 9.12 12.52
C THR A 354 19.53 9.25 11.25
N PHE A 355 18.22 9.13 11.38
CA PHE A 355 17.29 9.23 10.25
C PHE A 355 16.61 10.60 10.27
N GLU A 356 16.65 11.33 9.16
CA GLU A 356 15.71 12.43 8.91
C GLU A 356 14.31 11.81 8.78
N THR A 357 13.31 12.36 9.47
CA THR A 357 12.00 11.69 9.65
C THR A 357 10.87 12.67 9.51
N TYR A 358 9.98 12.43 8.56
CA TYR A 358 8.76 13.20 8.35
C TYR A 358 7.55 12.44 8.88
N ILE A 359 6.94 12.96 9.95
CA ILE A 359 5.72 12.38 10.51
C ILE A 359 4.55 12.64 9.55
N PHE A 360 3.77 11.60 9.25
CA PHE A 360 2.52 11.70 8.51
C PHE A 360 1.35 11.75 9.51
N SER A 361 0.59 12.84 9.62
CA SER A 361 0.69 14.13 8.90
C SER A 361 0.48 15.33 9.83
N LEU A 362 0.60 16.55 9.30
CA LEU A 362 0.47 17.78 10.09
C LEU A 362 -0.96 17.98 10.60
N PHE A 363 -1.95 17.76 9.73
CA PHE A 363 -3.36 17.99 10.01
C PHE A 363 -4.20 16.77 9.65
N ASN A 364 -5.35 16.62 10.31
CA ASN A 364 -6.40 15.72 9.81
C ASN A 364 -6.92 16.22 8.45
N GLU A 365 -7.03 15.31 7.49
CA GLU A 365 -7.30 15.62 6.08
C GLU A 365 -8.69 15.09 5.69
N ASP A 366 -9.73 15.93 5.86
CA ASP A 366 -11.13 15.50 5.83
C ASP A 366 -11.62 14.97 4.48
N LEU A 367 -10.94 15.33 3.37
CA LEU A 367 -11.27 14.88 2.02
C LEU A 367 -10.46 13.66 1.55
N LYS A 368 -9.61 13.05 2.38
CA LYS A 368 -8.89 11.82 1.98
C LYS A 368 -9.86 10.66 1.76
N PRO A 369 -9.83 10.00 0.58
CA PRO A 369 -10.65 8.83 0.29
C PRO A 369 -10.17 7.60 1.05
N GLY A 370 -11.01 6.56 1.11
CA GLY A 370 -10.68 5.29 1.78
C GLY A 370 -11.14 5.22 3.25
N PRO A 371 -10.52 4.35 4.06
CA PRO A 371 -10.97 4.06 5.43
C PRO A 371 -10.89 5.28 6.35
N THR A 372 -11.57 5.24 7.50
CA THR A 372 -11.61 6.37 8.44
C THR A 372 -10.23 6.75 8.98
N SER A 373 -9.28 5.81 9.02
CA SER A 373 -7.88 6.08 9.35
C SER A 373 -7.23 7.14 8.46
N GLU A 374 -7.51 7.13 7.15
CA GLU A 374 -6.85 8.04 6.19
C GLU A 374 -7.13 9.52 6.49
N ARG A 375 -8.30 9.83 7.05
CA ARG A 375 -8.70 11.20 7.43
C ARG A 375 -8.13 11.66 8.78
N ASN A 376 -7.49 10.75 9.53
CA ASN A 376 -7.20 10.92 10.97
C ASN A 376 -5.72 10.70 11.36
N PHE A 377 -4.77 10.94 10.44
CA PHE A 377 -3.32 10.86 10.72
C PHE A 377 -2.71 12.14 11.33
N GLY A 378 -3.49 13.19 11.53
CA GLY A 378 -3.01 14.51 11.94
C GLY A 378 -2.41 14.55 13.35
N LEU A 379 -1.29 15.26 13.48
CA LEU A 379 -0.77 15.72 14.77
C LEU A 379 -1.65 16.85 15.37
N PHE A 380 -2.27 17.66 14.50
CA PHE A 380 -3.15 18.77 14.87
C PHE A 380 -4.50 18.66 14.16
N GLN A 381 -5.53 19.24 14.78
CA GLN A 381 -6.77 19.56 14.09
C GLN A 381 -6.57 20.79 13.18
N PRO A 382 -7.46 21.05 12.22
CA PRO A 382 -7.37 22.22 11.33
C PRO A 382 -7.35 23.58 12.05
N ASP A 383 -7.86 23.66 13.28
CA ASP A 383 -7.76 24.86 14.14
C ASP A 383 -6.40 25.01 14.86
N MET A 384 -5.43 24.16 14.52
CA MET A 384 -4.09 24.04 15.11
C MET A 384 -4.05 23.55 16.57
N THR A 385 -5.17 23.08 17.13
CA THR A 385 -5.15 22.38 18.42
C THR A 385 -4.51 20.99 18.26
N PRO A 386 -3.70 20.51 19.22
CA PRO A 386 -3.10 19.18 19.13
C PRO A 386 -4.16 18.09 19.30
N VAL A 387 -4.16 17.08 18.43
CA VAL A 387 -5.00 15.88 18.61
C VAL A 387 -4.52 15.09 19.83
N TYR A 388 -3.19 15.09 20.04
CA TYR A 388 -2.50 14.47 21.19
C TYR A 388 -1.10 15.11 21.37
N ASP A 389 -0.53 15.08 22.58
CA ASP A 389 0.81 15.68 22.85
C ASP A 389 1.95 14.66 22.72
N ILE A 390 2.85 14.89 21.75
CA ILE A 390 4.15 14.20 21.61
C ILE A 390 5.35 15.11 21.97
N GLY A 391 5.08 16.21 22.67
CA GLY A 391 6.05 17.19 23.12
C GLY A 391 6.71 17.99 21.98
N ILE A 392 6.03 18.17 20.85
CA ILE A 392 6.51 18.99 19.71
C ILE A 392 6.20 20.48 19.87
N LEU A 393 5.19 20.83 20.68
CA LEU A 393 4.89 22.22 21.01
C LEU A 393 5.99 22.81 21.91
N ARG A 394 6.38 24.06 21.66
CA ARG A 394 7.33 24.81 22.51
C ARG A 394 6.70 25.15 23.86
N PRO A 395 7.48 25.32 24.94
CA PRO A 395 6.94 25.64 26.27
C PRO A 395 6.07 26.90 26.30
N THR A 396 6.39 27.91 25.48
CA THR A 396 5.59 29.13 25.31
C THR A 396 4.18 28.81 24.80
N ALA A 397 4.06 28.04 23.71
CA ALA A 397 2.78 27.63 23.14
C ALA A 397 2.00 26.63 24.02
N ARG A 398 2.69 25.84 24.86
CA ARG A 398 2.01 25.01 25.87
C ARG A 398 1.37 25.84 26.99
N SER A 399 1.93 27.00 27.34
CA SER A 399 1.38 27.84 28.41
C SER A 399 0.06 28.55 28.05
N SER A 400 -0.24 28.68 26.75
CA SER A 400 -1.53 29.16 26.23
C SER A 400 -2.61 28.06 26.14
N ILE A 401 -2.26 26.80 26.44
CA ILE A 401 -3.21 25.69 26.57
C ILE A 401 -3.59 25.57 28.05
N PRO A 402 -4.88 25.42 28.42
CA PRO A 402 -5.27 25.21 29.81
C PRO A 402 -4.61 23.95 30.39
N ASN A 403 -3.69 24.13 31.35
CA ASN A 403 -2.96 23.03 31.96
C ASN A 403 -3.89 22.08 32.71
N ASN A 404 -4.03 20.84 32.22
CA ASN A 404 -4.34 19.69 33.06
C ASN A 404 -3.00 19.02 33.44
N PRO A 405 -2.54 19.09 34.70
CA PRO A 405 -1.20 18.63 35.07
C PRO A 405 -1.12 17.10 35.14
N ASN A 406 -0.28 16.50 34.30
CA ASN A 406 0.11 15.09 34.45
C ASN A 406 0.90 14.88 35.77
N PRO A 407 0.65 13.79 36.51
CA PRO A 407 1.25 13.58 37.83
C PRO A 407 2.67 13.00 37.76
N VAL A 408 3.54 13.48 38.66
CA VAL A 408 4.83 12.87 38.99
C VAL A 408 4.60 11.83 40.11
N PRO A 409 5.25 10.64 40.07
CA PRO A 409 4.87 9.53 40.96
C PRO A 409 5.48 9.64 42.36
N GLY A 410 4.67 9.43 43.40
CA GLY A 410 5.16 9.34 44.77
C GLY A 410 4.09 9.14 45.85
N ALA A 411 4.14 7.97 46.48
CA ALA A 411 3.58 7.62 47.80
C ALA A 411 2.04 7.63 48.01
N ALA A 412 1.55 6.44 48.35
CA ALA A 412 0.20 6.04 48.79
C ALA A 412 -0.63 7.06 49.59
N PRO A 413 -1.93 7.22 49.29
CA PRO A 413 -2.87 7.97 50.13
C PRO A 413 -3.40 7.11 51.29
N SER A 414 -3.41 7.70 52.48
CA SER A 414 -4.29 7.27 53.58
C SER A 414 -5.41 8.29 53.75
N ASN A 415 -6.64 7.80 53.91
CA ASN A 415 -7.89 8.55 54.14
C ASN A 415 -7.75 9.60 55.28
N PRO A 416 -8.50 10.75 55.27
CA PRO A 416 -9.96 10.72 55.14
C PRO A 416 -10.68 11.86 54.37
N THR A 417 -12.00 11.66 54.26
CA THR A 417 -13.10 12.49 53.73
C THR A 417 -13.44 13.74 54.59
N PRO A 418 -14.46 14.55 54.26
CA PRO A 418 -14.87 15.10 52.95
C PRO A 418 -15.22 16.62 52.99
N ARG A 419 -15.35 17.26 51.81
CA ARG A 419 -16.35 18.33 51.57
C ARG A 419 -16.66 18.45 50.08
N SER A 420 -17.94 18.55 49.72
CA SER A 420 -18.42 18.28 48.35
C SER A 420 -18.63 19.54 47.49
N SER A 421 -18.23 19.47 46.23
CA SER A 421 -18.80 20.25 45.12
C SER A 421 -19.76 19.35 44.33
N LYS A 422 -20.96 19.83 44.01
CA LYS A 422 -22.00 19.02 43.35
C LYS A 422 -21.60 18.69 41.91
N GLY A 423 -21.60 17.41 41.55
CA GLY A 423 -21.53 16.96 40.15
C GLY A 423 -22.77 17.34 39.36
N LYS A 424 -22.62 17.51 38.05
CA LYS A 424 -23.74 17.75 37.12
C LYS A 424 -24.50 16.43 36.89
N LYS A 425 -25.83 16.50 36.82
CA LYS A 425 -26.75 15.37 36.60
C LYS A 425 -27.43 15.51 35.24
N TRP A 426 -27.77 14.39 34.63
CA TRP A 426 -28.54 14.28 33.37
C TRP A 426 -29.63 13.22 33.50
N CYS A 427 -30.70 13.33 32.72
CA CYS A 427 -31.78 12.35 32.68
C CYS A 427 -31.80 11.59 31.35
N LEU A 428 -31.90 10.25 31.39
CA LEU A 428 -31.93 9.39 30.21
C LEU A 428 -33.00 8.28 30.33
N PRO A 429 -33.55 7.76 29.23
CA PRO A 429 -34.41 6.59 29.24
C PRO A 429 -33.66 5.33 29.72
N LYS A 430 -34.35 4.46 30.45
CA LYS A 430 -33.84 3.14 30.87
C LYS A 430 -33.73 2.18 29.68
N THR A 431 -32.78 1.25 29.75
CA THR A 431 -32.52 0.23 28.70
C THR A 431 -33.72 -0.63 28.35
N GLY A 432 -34.61 -0.90 29.31
CA GLY A 432 -35.84 -1.69 29.14
C GLY A 432 -37.13 -0.87 29.02
N ALA A 433 -37.06 0.44 28.76
CA ALA A 433 -38.27 1.25 28.52
C ALA A 433 -38.88 0.92 27.14
N ASP A 434 -40.20 0.70 27.12
CA ASP A 434 -41.00 0.45 25.92
C ASP A 434 -41.07 1.69 25.01
N ASP A 435 -40.95 1.50 23.70
CA ASP A 435 -40.90 2.61 22.74
C ASP A 435 -42.22 3.40 22.69
N ASN A 436 -43.39 2.79 22.95
CA ASN A 436 -44.63 3.55 23.04
C ASN A 436 -44.67 4.41 24.31
N ALA A 437 -44.02 3.98 25.40
CA ALA A 437 -43.84 4.80 26.60
C ALA A 437 -42.85 5.95 26.36
N LEU A 438 -41.75 5.68 25.66
CA LEU A 438 -40.80 6.72 25.26
C LEU A 438 -41.41 7.74 24.30
N GLN A 439 -42.27 7.33 23.37
CA GLN A 439 -42.99 8.26 22.51
C GLN A 439 -43.94 9.15 23.31
N ARG A 440 -44.69 8.59 24.29
CA ARG A 440 -45.52 9.40 25.21
C ARG A 440 -44.71 10.43 25.99
N ASN A 441 -43.45 10.12 26.36
CA ASN A 441 -42.56 11.09 27.02
C ASN A 441 -42.15 12.23 26.08
N ILE A 442 -41.83 11.92 24.81
CA ILE A 442 -41.53 12.94 23.79
C ILE A 442 -42.76 13.85 23.61
N ASP A 443 -43.91 13.25 23.36
CA ASP A 443 -45.17 13.98 23.11
C ASP A 443 -45.55 14.86 24.32
N TYR A 444 -45.33 14.38 25.55
CA TYR A 444 -45.52 15.13 26.78
C TYR A 444 -44.56 16.33 26.88
N VAL A 445 -43.25 16.12 26.73
CA VAL A 445 -42.24 17.19 26.84
C VAL A 445 -42.42 18.25 25.77
N CYS A 446 -42.63 17.84 24.52
CA CYS A 446 -42.85 18.77 23.42
C CYS A 446 -44.21 19.47 23.51
N GLY A 447 -45.24 18.79 24.05
CA GLY A 447 -46.55 19.37 24.36
C GLY A 447 -46.55 20.42 25.47
N LEU A 448 -45.52 20.44 26.33
CA LEU A 448 -45.31 21.49 27.35
C LEU A 448 -44.69 22.79 26.78
N GLY A 449 -44.37 22.84 25.48
CA GLY A 449 -43.81 24.03 24.83
C GLY A 449 -42.29 24.18 24.97
N LEU A 450 -41.58 23.11 25.29
CA LEU A 450 -40.11 23.05 25.24
C LEU A 450 -39.62 22.84 23.80
N ASP A 451 -38.43 23.36 23.47
CA ASP A 451 -37.90 23.33 22.10
C ASP A 451 -37.40 21.94 21.69
N CYS A 452 -38.31 21.17 21.09
CA CYS A 452 -38.03 19.91 20.43
C CYS A 452 -37.57 20.06 18.96
N GLY A 453 -37.35 21.27 18.45
CA GLY A 453 -36.84 21.49 17.09
C GLY A 453 -35.59 20.68 16.73
N PRO A 454 -34.60 20.49 17.63
CA PRO A 454 -33.41 19.68 17.34
C PRO A 454 -33.68 18.20 17.05
N ILE A 455 -34.79 17.62 17.51
CA ILE A 455 -35.17 16.22 17.26
C ILE A 455 -36.25 16.05 16.16
N GLN A 456 -36.65 17.13 15.50
CA GLN A 456 -37.53 17.06 14.33
C GLN A 456 -36.73 16.79 13.05
N GLN A 457 -37.42 16.42 11.96
CA GLN A 457 -36.79 16.15 10.67
C GLN A 457 -35.98 17.37 10.18
N HIS A 458 -34.69 17.16 9.89
CA HIS A 458 -33.65 18.19 9.61
C HIS A 458 -33.08 18.93 10.85
N GLY A 459 -33.43 18.52 12.08
CA GLY A 459 -32.85 19.02 13.32
C GLY A 459 -31.45 18.47 13.61
N ALA A 460 -30.64 19.24 14.35
CA ALA A 460 -29.23 18.93 14.64
C ALA A 460 -29.01 17.69 15.54
N CYS A 461 -30.06 17.17 16.17
CA CYS A 461 -30.06 15.96 16.99
C CYS A 461 -31.09 14.92 16.49
N PHE A 462 -31.49 15.00 15.21
CA PHE A 462 -32.44 14.07 14.60
C PHE A 462 -31.86 12.67 14.39
N LEU A 463 -30.54 12.55 14.20
CA LEU A 463 -29.85 11.28 14.00
C LEU A 463 -29.16 10.81 15.31
N PRO A 464 -29.22 9.52 15.68
CA PRO A 464 -29.96 8.44 14.99
C PRO A 464 -31.49 8.60 15.14
N ASN A 465 -32.22 8.41 14.05
CA ASN A 465 -33.68 8.59 14.01
C ASN A 465 -34.40 7.41 14.70
N THR A 466 -34.40 7.43 16.03
CA THR A 466 -34.99 6.41 16.89
C THR A 466 -35.74 7.07 18.05
N VAL A 467 -36.89 6.50 18.42
CA VAL A 467 -37.72 6.99 19.53
C VAL A 467 -36.89 7.13 20.81
N ARG A 468 -35.99 6.17 21.09
CA ARG A 468 -35.10 6.20 22.25
C ARG A 468 -34.10 7.37 22.23
N ALA A 469 -33.49 7.70 21.10
CA ALA A 469 -32.56 8.84 21.00
C ALA A 469 -33.29 10.18 21.14
N HIS A 470 -34.47 10.31 20.53
CA HIS A 470 -35.31 11.50 20.64
C HIS A 470 -35.85 11.68 22.06
N ALA A 471 -36.25 10.59 22.73
CA ALA A 471 -36.65 10.59 24.13
C ALA A 471 -35.49 10.97 25.07
N ALA A 472 -34.27 10.48 24.82
CA ALA A 472 -33.08 10.87 25.58
C ALA A 472 -32.82 12.39 25.53
N PHE A 473 -33.01 13.02 24.38
CA PHE A 473 -32.91 14.47 24.26
C PHE A 473 -34.06 15.17 25.02
N ALA A 474 -35.31 14.78 24.78
CA ALA A 474 -36.50 15.40 25.37
C ALA A 474 -36.54 15.28 26.91
N MET A 475 -36.31 14.08 27.45
CA MET A 475 -36.32 13.82 28.90
C MET A 475 -35.19 14.60 29.61
N ASN A 476 -34.00 14.69 29.01
CA ASN A 476 -32.93 15.52 29.55
C ASN A 476 -33.26 17.02 29.48
N LEU A 477 -33.83 17.50 28.36
CA LEU A 477 -34.25 18.91 28.20
C LEU A 477 -35.25 19.32 29.29
N TYR A 478 -36.24 18.47 29.57
CA TYR A 478 -37.20 18.66 30.66
C TYR A 478 -36.51 18.70 32.03
N TYR A 479 -35.67 17.72 32.35
CA TYR A 479 -34.97 17.63 33.65
C TYR A 479 -34.07 18.85 33.94
N GLN A 480 -33.36 19.35 32.92
CA GLN A 480 -32.53 20.55 33.08
C GLN A 480 -33.37 21.84 33.24
N SER A 481 -34.57 21.89 32.65
CA SER A 481 -35.45 23.08 32.72
C SER A 481 -36.26 23.17 34.02
N THR A 482 -36.56 22.04 34.68
CA THR A 482 -37.34 21.98 35.93
C THR A 482 -36.50 22.18 37.21
N GLY A 483 -35.16 22.17 37.09
CA GLY A 483 -34.24 22.48 38.19
C GLY A 483 -33.49 21.28 38.78
N ASN A 484 -33.47 20.14 38.08
CA ASN A 484 -32.73 18.92 38.46
C ASN A 484 -33.18 18.29 39.81
N ASN A 485 -34.48 18.27 40.13
CA ASN A 485 -34.96 17.45 41.25
C ASN A 485 -35.01 15.98 40.82
N ASP A 486 -34.63 15.06 41.70
CA ASP A 486 -34.48 13.65 41.30
C ASP A 486 -35.80 12.96 40.94
N SER A 487 -36.94 13.52 41.35
CA SER A 487 -38.30 13.13 40.93
C SER A 487 -38.60 13.42 39.46
N ASP A 488 -37.99 14.45 38.88
CA ASP A 488 -38.40 15.03 37.60
C ASP A 488 -37.87 14.20 36.40
N CYS A 489 -37.10 13.15 36.70
CA CYS A 489 -36.57 12.18 35.74
C CYS A 489 -37.30 10.83 35.78
N ASP A 490 -38.32 10.63 36.63
CA ASP A 490 -38.94 9.30 36.75
C ASP A 490 -39.73 8.89 35.49
N PHE A 491 -40.50 9.82 34.90
CA PHE A 491 -41.29 9.61 33.67
C PHE A 491 -42.05 8.28 33.67
N ASP A 492 -42.92 8.04 34.66
CA ASP A 492 -43.65 6.78 34.83
C ASP A 492 -42.70 5.56 34.87
N GLN A 493 -41.65 5.67 35.70
CA GLN A 493 -40.53 4.75 35.82
C GLN A 493 -39.69 4.49 34.55
N THR A 494 -39.85 5.24 33.46
CA THR A 494 -39.05 5.03 32.24
C THR A 494 -37.71 5.76 32.21
N GLY A 495 -37.51 6.78 33.06
CA GLY A 495 -36.26 7.56 33.11
C GLY A 495 -35.33 7.20 34.29
N ALA A 496 -34.05 7.55 34.13
CA ALA A 496 -32.98 7.33 35.10
C ALA A 496 -31.94 8.47 35.06
N ILE A 497 -31.41 8.81 36.24
CA ILE A 497 -30.44 9.91 36.39
C ILE A 497 -29.01 9.35 36.29
N THR A 498 -28.19 10.00 35.47
CA THR A 498 -26.75 9.72 35.35
C THR A 498 -25.91 10.94 35.73
N ASN A 499 -24.70 10.68 36.22
CA ASN A 499 -23.66 11.69 36.47
C ASN A 499 -22.59 11.70 35.36
N VAL A 500 -22.83 11.00 34.24
CA VAL A 500 -21.96 10.91 33.07
C VAL A 500 -22.59 11.71 31.92
N ASP A 501 -21.80 12.53 31.21
CA ASP A 501 -22.33 13.34 30.09
C ASP A 501 -22.76 12.41 28.94
N PRO A 502 -24.04 12.40 28.53
CA PRO A 502 -24.54 11.49 27.50
C PRO A 502 -23.87 11.67 26.13
N ARG A 503 -23.24 12.84 25.89
CA ARG A 503 -22.51 13.14 24.65
C ARG A 503 -21.24 12.31 24.46
N LEU A 504 -20.85 11.51 25.45
CA LEU A 504 -19.72 10.58 25.41
C LEU A 504 -20.15 9.11 25.26
N GLY A 505 -21.43 8.80 25.01
CA GLY A 505 -21.92 7.42 25.10
C GLY A 505 -23.03 7.06 24.11
N PHE A 506 -22.64 6.59 22.92
CA PHE A 506 -23.45 5.69 22.09
C PHE A 506 -22.71 4.35 21.84
N ASP A 507 -22.03 3.84 22.87
CA ASP A 507 -21.38 2.51 22.85
C ASP A 507 -21.38 1.81 24.23
N PHE A 508 -22.35 2.15 25.10
CA PHE A 508 -22.39 1.68 26.50
C PHE A 508 -23.73 1.07 26.95
N MET A 509 -24.61 0.73 26.01
CA MET A 509 -26.00 0.27 26.28
C MET A 509 -26.27 -1.21 25.97
N SER A 510 -25.23 -2.03 25.76
CA SER A 510 -25.35 -3.49 25.52
C SER A 510 -24.59 -4.38 26.53
N GLY A 511 -23.88 -3.81 27.51
CA GLY A 511 -22.94 -4.57 28.37
C GLY A 511 -23.05 -4.43 29.89
N PHE A 512 -24.00 -3.67 30.44
CA PHE A 512 -23.93 -3.21 31.85
C PHE A 512 -25.01 -3.72 32.83
N TRP A 513 -25.69 -4.84 32.53
CA TRP A 513 -26.64 -5.49 33.46
C TRP A 513 -26.45 -7.01 33.62
N LEU A 514 -25.21 -7.50 33.51
CA LEU A 514 -24.80 -8.85 33.95
C LEU A 514 -23.73 -8.84 35.06
N ILE A 515 -23.57 -7.72 35.78
CA ILE A 515 -22.66 -7.60 36.92
C ILE A 515 -23.42 -7.14 38.18
N ASP A 516 -24.30 -8.01 38.68
CA ASP A 516 -24.64 -8.04 40.11
C ASP A 516 -25.06 -9.44 40.63
N SER A 517 -24.52 -10.51 40.02
CA SER A 517 -24.74 -11.90 40.46
C SER A 517 -23.61 -12.89 40.10
N MET A 518 -22.35 -12.41 40.06
CA MET A 518 -21.18 -13.27 39.73
C MET A 518 -19.97 -13.12 40.67
N ALA A 519 -20.13 -12.45 41.81
CA ALA A 519 -19.03 -12.23 42.77
C ALA A 519 -18.49 -13.52 43.43
N ASP A 520 -19.28 -14.60 43.49
CA ASP A 520 -18.88 -15.86 44.17
C ASP A 520 -18.21 -16.90 43.25
N TRP A 521 -18.33 -16.80 41.92
CA TRP A 521 -17.81 -17.82 40.99
C TRP A 521 -16.31 -17.69 40.68
N GLN A 522 -15.74 -16.49 40.84
CA GLN A 522 -14.34 -16.24 40.49
C GLN A 522 -13.35 -16.86 41.49
N GLN A 523 -13.71 -16.95 42.77
CA GLN A 523 -12.91 -17.67 43.79
C GLN A 523 -12.98 -19.19 43.60
N LEU A 524 -14.16 -19.73 43.23
CA LEU A 524 -14.31 -21.16 42.92
C LEU A 524 -13.52 -21.55 41.68
N LEU A 525 -13.61 -20.79 40.58
CA LEU A 525 -12.83 -21.05 39.36
C LEU A 525 -11.32 -20.95 39.60
N GLN A 526 -10.84 -19.94 40.33
CA GLN A 526 -9.41 -19.82 40.67
C GLN A 526 -8.91 -21.00 41.52
N SER A 527 -9.70 -21.46 42.50
CA SER A 527 -9.32 -22.61 43.35
C SER A 527 -9.34 -23.94 42.59
N ILE A 528 -10.27 -24.15 41.65
CA ILE A 528 -10.29 -25.32 40.75
C ILE A 528 -9.08 -25.28 39.80
N PHE A 529 -8.80 -24.12 39.18
CA PHE A 529 -7.69 -23.98 38.23
C PHE A 529 -6.32 -24.17 38.91
N LEU A 530 -6.13 -23.58 40.10
CA LEU A 530 -4.95 -23.84 40.94
C LEU A 530 -4.87 -25.31 41.37
N GLY A 531 -5.99 -25.95 41.72
CA GLY A 531 -6.05 -27.37 42.07
C GLY A 531 -5.65 -28.29 40.91
N LEU A 532 -6.07 -27.98 39.69
CA LEU A 532 -5.69 -28.72 38.47
C LEU A 532 -4.21 -28.50 38.09
N ILE A 533 -3.68 -27.28 38.25
CA ILE A 533 -2.25 -27.02 38.09
C ILE A 533 -1.44 -27.78 39.14
N PHE A 534 -1.88 -27.78 40.40
CA PHE A 534 -1.18 -28.45 41.49
C PHE A 534 -1.23 -29.99 41.34
N SER A 535 -2.35 -30.55 40.89
CA SER A 535 -2.46 -32.00 40.62
C SER A 535 -1.63 -32.41 39.41
N TYR A 536 -1.60 -31.61 38.34
CA TYR A 536 -0.73 -31.84 37.18
C TYR A 536 0.76 -31.77 37.57
N LEU A 537 1.18 -30.75 38.32
CA LEU A 537 2.56 -30.62 38.79
C LEU A 537 2.94 -31.71 39.78
N LEU A 538 2.04 -32.14 40.66
CA LEU A 538 2.25 -33.27 41.58
C LEU A 538 2.36 -34.59 40.81
N ALA A 539 1.52 -34.82 39.80
CA ALA A 539 1.61 -36.00 38.93
C ALA A 539 2.93 -36.00 38.13
N LYS A 540 3.36 -34.85 37.61
CA LYS A 540 4.67 -34.72 36.93
C LYS A 540 5.83 -34.94 37.89
N LEU A 541 5.75 -34.45 39.13
CA LEU A 541 6.75 -34.66 40.17
C LEU A 541 6.83 -36.16 40.56
N ILE A 542 5.69 -36.82 40.75
CA ILE A 542 5.63 -38.27 41.02
C ILE A 542 6.21 -39.06 39.86
N SER A 543 5.87 -38.72 38.61
CA SER A 543 6.43 -39.36 37.41
C SER A 543 7.96 -39.17 37.33
N LEU A 544 8.47 -37.97 37.62
CA LEU A 544 9.90 -37.69 37.69
C LEU A 544 10.58 -38.52 38.80
N VAL A 545 9.99 -38.57 40.00
CA VAL A 545 10.52 -39.32 41.15
C VAL A 545 10.48 -40.84 40.92
N VAL A 546 9.50 -41.35 40.17
CA VAL A 546 9.45 -42.76 39.76
C VAL A 546 10.55 -43.05 38.73
N SER A 547 10.72 -42.21 37.70
CA SER A 547 11.83 -42.34 36.72
C SER A 547 13.20 -42.34 37.42
N PHE A 548 13.44 -41.39 38.34
CA PHE A 548 14.67 -41.32 39.12
C PHE A 548 14.85 -42.47 40.12
N LYS A 549 13.81 -43.25 40.42
CA LYS A 549 13.89 -44.43 41.28
C LYS A 549 14.28 -45.68 40.48
N ASP A 550 13.79 -45.81 39.25
CA ASP A 550 14.14 -46.91 38.35
C ASP A 550 15.56 -46.74 37.81
N ASP A 551 15.98 -45.51 37.45
CA ASP A 551 17.34 -45.22 37.02
C ASP A 551 18.40 -45.51 38.12
N ASN A 552 18.08 -45.22 39.39
CA ASN A 552 18.96 -45.53 40.52
C ASN A 552 19.01 -47.03 40.88
N LEU A 553 18.05 -47.84 40.46
CA LEU A 553 18.09 -49.31 40.65
C LEU A 553 18.96 -50.03 39.60
N SER A 554 19.25 -49.37 38.46
CA SER A 554 20.12 -49.93 37.41
C SER A 554 21.62 -49.80 37.70
N ILE A 555 22.03 -48.86 38.55
CA ILE A 555 23.44 -48.47 38.75
C ILE A 555 24.15 -49.30 39.84
N THR A 556 23.43 -50.12 40.62
CA THR A 556 24.03 -51.05 41.60
C THR A 556 24.28 -52.47 41.05
N ARG A 557 24.81 -52.60 39.83
CA ARG A 557 25.50 -53.83 39.41
C ARG A 557 26.61 -53.61 38.37
N ALA A 558 27.67 -52.93 38.80
CA ALA A 558 28.86 -52.76 37.97
C ALA A 558 29.59 -54.09 37.69
N ARG A 559 29.77 -54.38 36.39
CA ARG A 559 31.04 -54.84 35.77
C ARG A 559 31.67 -56.18 36.23
N SER A 560 31.54 -57.20 35.38
CA SER A 560 32.50 -58.31 35.21
C SER A 560 32.34 -58.84 33.77
N SER A 561 33.27 -58.62 32.84
CA SER A 561 34.51 -59.40 32.56
C SER A 561 34.32 -60.58 31.58
N ASN A 562 34.95 -60.46 30.40
CA ASN A 562 35.76 -61.49 29.70
C ASN A 562 35.22 -62.91 29.33
N VAL A 563 35.56 -63.30 28.08
CA VAL A 563 36.15 -64.60 27.63
C VAL A 563 35.26 -65.77 27.11
N GLN A 564 35.55 -66.18 25.85
CA GLN A 564 35.41 -67.50 25.15
C GLN A 564 34.03 -68.22 25.13
N GLY A 565 33.61 -69.03 24.14
CA GLY A 565 34.10 -69.51 22.81
C GLY A 565 32.90 -70.24 22.12
N TYR A 566 32.84 -70.64 20.84
CA TYR A 566 33.73 -71.55 20.08
C TYR A 566 33.28 -71.63 18.58
N GLU A 567 34.21 -71.92 17.66
CA GLU A 567 34.07 -72.50 16.28
C GLU A 567 33.05 -71.94 15.24
N LYS A 568 33.50 -71.42 14.07
CA LYS A 568 33.83 -72.09 12.75
C LYS A 568 32.58 -72.17 11.84
N ILE A 569 32.55 -71.91 10.52
CA ILE A 569 33.48 -72.10 9.37
C ILE A 569 33.22 -70.96 8.34
N ASP A 570 34.27 -70.59 7.60
CA ASP A 570 34.41 -70.13 6.18
C ASP A 570 33.14 -69.69 5.37
N ASP A 571 33.19 -68.77 4.40
CA ASP A 571 34.33 -68.36 3.57
C ASP A 571 34.18 -66.93 3.00
N SER A 572 35.27 -66.39 2.44
CA SER A 572 35.36 -65.01 1.93
C SER A 572 35.20 -64.89 0.40
N ALA A 573 34.74 -63.73 -0.11
CA ALA A 573 35.53 -62.82 -0.97
C ALA A 573 34.70 -61.89 -1.90
N SER A 574 35.19 -60.65 -2.07
CA SER A 574 35.13 -59.77 -3.28
C SER A 574 33.77 -59.44 -3.96
N GLY A 575 33.56 -58.24 -4.54
CA GLY A 575 34.40 -57.04 -4.66
C GLY A 575 33.89 -56.09 -5.76
N SER A 576 34.44 -54.87 -5.81
CA SER A 576 34.43 -53.87 -6.92
C SER A 576 33.07 -53.39 -7.52
N ASP A 577 32.76 -52.11 -7.27
CA ASP A 577 32.61 -50.99 -8.25
C ASP A 577 32.84 -51.26 -9.77
N PRO A 578 32.41 -50.37 -10.71
CA PRO A 578 31.26 -49.43 -10.69
C PRO A 578 30.56 -49.27 -12.09
N LEU A 579 29.73 -48.22 -12.26
CA LEU A 579 29.27 -47.59 -13.53
C LEU A 579 28.25 -48.33 -14.44
N GLY A 580 27.33 -47.55 -15.06
CA GLY A 580 26.77 -47.93 -16.38
C GLY A 580 25.27 -47.65 -16.68
N SER A 581 24.93 -46.41 -17.02
CA SER A 581 23.98 -45.98 -18.08
C SER A 581 22.66 -46.75 -18.40
N ASN A 582 21.55 -45.98 -18.28
CA ASN A 582 20.42 -45.80 -19.23
C ASN A 582 19.66 -46.95 -19.93
N GLU A 583 18.34 -46.85 -19.75
CA GLU A 583 17.27 -46.85 -20.78
C GLU A 583 16.88 -48.14 -21.56
N HIS A 584 15.77 -48.72 -21.07
CA HIS A 584 14.45 -48.75 -21.73
C HIS A 584 14.14 -49.70 -22.92
N LEU A 585 12.88 -50.17 -22.90
CA LEU A 585 12.05 -50.78 -23.97
C LEU A 585 12.25 -52.26 -24.38
N GLY A 586 11.30 -53.11 -23.95
CA GLY A 586 10.55 -53.95 -24.89
C GLY A 586 10.30 -55.43 -24.56
N LEU A 587 9.12 -55.90 -25.00
CA LEU A 587 8.75 -57.27 -25.42
C LEU A 587 8.32 -58.38 -24.40
N HIS A 588 7.47 -59.28 -24.94
CA HIS A 588 6.93 -60.57 -24.43
C HIS A 588 5.81 -60.54 -23.35
N LYS A 589 4.66 -61.25 -23.49
CA LYS A 589 4.34 -62.69 -23.73
C LYS A 589 4.70 -63.64 -22.56
N SER A 590 3.95 -64.68 -22.21
CA SER A 590 2.51 -65.04 -22.39
C SER A 590 2.16 -66.34 -21.63
N ASP A 591 0.86 -66.53 -21.32
CA ASP A 591 0.10 -67.80 -21.18
C ASP A 591 0.13 -68.70 -19.91
N SER A 592 -1.10 -69.20 -19.58
CA SER A 592 -1.45 -70.51 -18.96
C SER A 592 -1.25 -70.74 -17.44
N VAL A 593 -2.16 -71.35 -16.64
CA VAL A 593 -3.59 -71.79 -16.69
C VAL A 593 -4.10 -71.80 -15.21
N VAL A 594 -5.37 -71.63 -14.78
CA VAL A 594 -6.52 -72.58 -14.70
C VAL A 594 -7.76 -71.86 -14.08
N ALA A 595 -8.96 -72.09 -14.66
CA ALA A 595 -10.35 -72.21 -14.13
C ALA A 595 -10.76 -71.68 -12.71
N GLU A 596 -12.03 -71.32 -12.40
CA GLU A 596 -13.31 -71.18 -13.13
C GLU A 596 -14.38 -70.47 -12.25
N LEU A 597 -15.49 -69.99 -12.86
CA LEU A 597 -16.86 -69.80 -12.32
C LEU A 597 -17.05 -69.05 -10.95
N GLY A 598 -17.89 -68.01 -10.80
CA GLY A 598 -18.96 -67.46 -11.63
C GLY A 598 -20.35 -67.62 -10.98
N SER A 599 -21.10 -66.54 -10.78
CA SER A 599 -22.58 -66.57 -10.71
C SER A 599 -23.19 -65.15 -10.85
N ILE A 600 -24.49 -65.12 -11.13
CA ILE A 600 -25.28 -63.98 -11.61
C ILE A 600 -26.53 -63.81 -10.73
N ARG A 601 -26.98 -62.54 -10.59
CA ARG A 601 -28.34 -62.06 -10.22
C ARG A 601 -28.84 -62.12 -8.77
N ALA A 602 -29.35 -60.94 -8.40
CA ALA A 602 -30.73 -60.65 -7.96
C ALA A 602 -31.12 -60.80 -6.48
N GLU A 603 -31.38 -59.61 -5.92
CA GLU A 603 -32.64 -59.20 -5.24
C GLU A 603 -32.95 -59.68 -3.82
N SER A 604 -33.52 -58.72 -3.08
CA SER A 604 -34.50 -58.86 -1.99
C SER A 604 -33.98 -59.40 -0.65
N ASP A 605 -34.29 -58.81 0.50
CA ASP A 605 -34.87 -57.50 0.89
C ASP A 605 -34.63 -57.34 2.41
N GLY A 606 -34.89 -56.15 2.97
CA GLY A 606 -35.35 -56.05 4.37
C GLY A 606 -34.48 -55.25 5.35
N ASP A 607 -34.73 -53.93 5.35
CA ASP A 607 -35.01 -53.06 6.51
C ASP A 607 -34.08 -53.03 7.74
N GLY A 608 -33.75 -51.80 8.18
CA GLY A 608 -33.22 -51.56 9.53
C GLY A 608 -32.43 -50.27 9.75
N ASP A 609 -33.05 -49.11 9.51
CA ASP A 609 -32.86 -47.79 10.16
C ASP A 609 -31.46 -47.24 10.52
N GLY A 610 -31.21 -45.96 10.18
CA GLY A 610 -30.12 -45.16 10.77
C GLY A 610 -29.44 -44.19 9.80
N VAL A 611 -30.17 -43.16 9.36
CA VAL A 611 -29.57 -41.95 8.75
C VAL A 611 -29.04 -41.05 9.88
N ASP A 612 -28.01 -40.25 9.58
CA ASP A 612 -27.86 -38.82 9.96
C ASP A 612 -26.36 -38.45 9.88
N ASP A 613 -25.92 -38.07 8.67
CA ASP A 613 -24.83 -37.10 8.48
C ASP A 613 -25.50 -35.71 8.54
N ASP A 614 -24.97 -34.76 9.32
CA ASP A 614 -25.33 -33.34 9.25
C ASP A 614 -24.13 -32.44 9.66
N ASP A 615 -23.85 -31.43 8.83
CA ASP A 615 -23.07 -30.21 9.11
C ASP A 615 -24.09 -29.05 9.34
N ASP A 616 -23.79 -27.85 9.86
CA ASP A 616 -22.55 -27.13 10.21
C ASP A 616 -22.86 -26.34 11.53
N ASP A 617 -22.15 -25.25 11.82
CA ASP A 617 -22.72 -24.08 12.53
C ASP A 617 -22.12 -22.76 11.99
N TRP A 618 -22.09 -22.64 10.66
CA TRP A 618 -22.29 -21.35 9.99
C TRP A 618 -23.80 -21.17 9.77
N GLU A 619 -24.48 -20.42 10.64
CA GLU A 619 -25.91 -20.14 10.45
C GLU A 619 -26.15 -19.49 9.08
N GLY A 620 -26.95 -20.18 8.27
CA GLY A 620 -27.22 -19.80 6.89
C GLY A 620 -28.20 -18.64 6.78
N VAL A 621 -28.02 -17.81 5.75
CA VAL A 621 -29.18 -17.31 5.03
C VAL A 621 -29.65 -18.49 4.18
N GLU A 622 -30.80 -19.08 4.53
CA GLU A 622 -31.44 -20.08 3.69
C GLU A 622 -31.66 -19.47 2.29
N CYS A 623 -30.88 -19.91 1.30
CA CYS A 623 -31.26 -19.70 -0.10
C CYS A 623 -32.60 -20.44 -0.27
N THR A 624 -33.67 -19.68 -0.38
CA THR A 624 -34.99 -20.27 -0.55
C THR A 624 -35.05 -20.97 -1.91
N GLU A 625 -35.95 -21.94 -2.10
CA GLU A 625 -36.17 -22.54 -3.43
C GLU A 625 -36.45 -21.46 -4.51
N LEU A 626 -36.95 -20.30 -4.07
CA LEU A 626 -37.17 -19.11 -4.88
C LEU A 626 -35.87 -18.42 -5.33
N ASP A 627 -34.85 -18.33 -4.48
CA ASP A 627 -33.54 -17.74 -4.82
C ASP A 627 -32.78 -18.60 -5.85
N ASP A 628 -32.83 -19.92 -5.68
CA ASP A 628 -32.24 -20.88 -6.62
C ASP A 628 -32.99 -20.87 -7.96
N ALA A 629 -34.33 -20.87 -7.93
CA ALA A 629 -35.15 -20.74 -9.13
C ALA A 629 -34.94 -19.40 -9.85
N PHE A 630 -34.77 -18.29 -9.10
CA PHE A 630 -34.50 -16.96 -9.65
C PHE A 630 -33.10 -16.88 -10.27
N SER A 631 -32.11 -17.50 -9.63
CA SER A 631 -30.74 -17.61 -10.12
C SER A 631 -30.68 -18.44 -11.40
N ALA A 632 -31.35 -19.60 -11.43
CA ALA A 632 -31.49 -20.44 -12.61
C ALA A 632 -32.23 -19.74 -13.76
N ALA A 633 -33.35 -19.04 -13.46
CA ALA A 633 -34.08 -18.23 -14.44
C ALA A 633 -33.19 -17.15 -15.05
N THR A 634 -32.44 -16.42 -14.22
CA THR A 634 -31.55 -15.34 -14.67
C THR A 634 -30.41 -15.88 -15.52
N ALA A 635 -29.80 -16.99 -15.12
CA ALA A 635 -28.75 -17.66 -15.91
C ALA A 635 -29.29 -18.17 -17.25
N PHE A 636 -30.50 -18.73 -17.29
CA PHE A 636 -31.15 -19.15 -18.53
C PHE A 636 -31.43 -17.97 -19.46
N VAL A 637 -31.98 -16.85 -18.95
CA VAL A 637 -32.22 -15.64 -19.75
C VAL A 637 -30.90 -15.07 -20.30
N ALA A 638 -29.81 -15.15 -19.54
CA ALA A 638 -28.48 -14.72 -20.00
C ALA A 638 -28.00 -15.58 -21.18
N ALA A 639 -28.12 -16.89 -21.08
CA ALA A 639 -27.76 -17.82 -22.16
C ALA A 639 -28.67 -17.63 -23.40
N ALA A 640 -29.99 -17.51 -23.19
CA ALA A 640 -30.96 -17.32 -24.27
C ALA A 640 -30.80 -15.97 -25.00
N ALA A 641 -30.43 -14.91 -24.28
CA ALA A 641 -30.14 -13.59 -24.87
C ALA A 641 -28.80 -13.56 -25.64
N ALA A 642 -27.87 -14.46 -25.34
CA ALA A 642 -26.60 -14.60 -26.06
C ALA A 642 -26.74 -15.38 -27.38
N ASP A 643 -27.74 -16.27 -27.50
CA ASP A 643 -28.02 -16.98 -28.74
C ASP A 643 -28.66 -16.08 -29.80
N ARG A 644 -28.02 -16.00 -30.98
CA ARG A 644 -28.45 -15.16 -32.11
C ARG A 644 -29.71 -15.67 -32.82
N LEU A 645 -30.18 -16.88 -32.53
CA LEU A 645 -31.38 -17.47 -33.11
C LEU A 645 -32.64 -17.32 -32.22
N SER A 646 -32.52 -16.74 -31.02
CA SER A 646 -33.63 -16.62 -30.07
C SER A 646 -34.74 -15.65 -30.52
N GLN A 647 -35.97 -15.89 -30.06
CA GLN A 647 -37.09 -14.98 -30.30
C GLN A 647 -36.85 -13.63 -29.62
N LYS A 648 -36.93 -12.54 -30.39
CA LYS A 648 -36.79 -11.17 -29.86
C LYS A 648 -37.96 -10.81 -28.93
N VAL A 649 -37.71 -10.86 -27.63
CA VAL A 649 -38.63 -10.39 -26.59
C VAL A 649 -38.93 -8.89 -26.79
N PRO A 650 -40.20 -8.43 -26.68
CA PRO A 650 -40.54 -7.01 -26.79
C PRO A 650 -39.81 -6.11 -25.78
N ASN A 651 -39.44 -4.92 -26.20
CA ASN A 651 -38.62 -3.98 -25.41
C ASN A 651 -39.30 -3.54 -24.08
N GLU A 652 -40.63 -3.53 -24.02
CA GLU A 652 -41.38 -3.24 -22.79
C GLU A 652 -41.22 -4.37 -21.74
N VAL A 653 -41.23 -5.63 -22.17
CA VAL A 653 -41.03 -6.80 -21.32
C VAL A 653 -39.58 -6.89 -20.84
N GLN A 654 -38.60 -6.52 -21.67
CA GLN A 654 -37.20 -6.43 -21.26
C GLN A 654 -36.98 -5.38 -20.15
N LEU A 655 -37.64 -4.22 -20.25
CA LEU A 655 -37.60 -3.19 -19.21
C LEU A 655 -38.32 -3.62 -17.93
N GLN A 656 -39.39 -4.40 -18.03
CA GLN A 656 -40.09 -4.99 -16.89
C GLN A 656 -39.24 -6.04 -16.16
N LEU A 657 -38.60 -6.96 -16.90
CA LEU A 657 -37.67 -7.96 -16.33
C LEU A 657 -36.48 -7.27 -15.64
N TYR A 658 -35.88 -6.24 -16.25
CA TYR A 658 -34.83 -5.45 -15.62
C TYR A 658 -35.29 -4.80 -14.31
N GLY A 659 -36.50 -4.23 -14.28
CA GLY A 659 -37.07 -3.60 -13.09
C GLY A 659 -37.32 -4.61 -11.95
N LEU A 660 -37.88 -5.77 -12.27
CA LEU A 660 -38.11 -6.86 -11.29
C LEU A 660 -36.78 -7.40 -10.74
N TYR A 661 -35.81 -7.67 -11.62
CA TYR A 661 -34.47 -8.13 -11.21
C TYR A 661 -33.80 -7.14 -10.23
N LYS A 662 -33.91 -5.83 -10.47
CA LYS A 662 -33.34 -4.82 -9.58
C LYS A 662 -34.05 -4.72 -8.23
N ILE A 663 -35.37 -4.91 -8.16
CA ILE A 663 -36.09 -4.98 -6.87
C ILE A 663 -35.70 -6.25 -6.10
N ALA A 664 -35.56 -7.39 -6.78
CA ALA A 664 -35.12 -8.65 -6.19
C ALA A 664 -33.70 -8.57 -5.60
N THR A 665 -32.77 -7.89 -6.26
CA THR A 665 -31.34 -7.88 -5.87
C THR A 665 -30.88 -6.67 -5.07
N GLU A 666 -31.53 -5.51 -5.20
CA GLU A 666 -31.16 -4.27 -4.49
C GLU A 666 -32.26 -3.77 -3.53
N GLY A 667 -33.40 -4.46 -3.47
CA GLY A 667 -34.53 -4.13 -2.62
C GLY A 667 -35.45 -3.01 -3.15
N PRO A 668 -36.47 -2.62 -2.36
CA PRO A 668 -37.40 -1.55 -2.74
C PRO A 668 -36.71 -0.17 -2.79
N CYS A 669 -37.04 0.60 -3.81
CA CYS A 669 -36.30 1.81 -4.20
C CYS A 669 -36.24 2.91 -3.12
N THR A 670 -35.02 3.28 -2.70
CA THR A 670 -34.75 4.52 -1.93
C THR A 670 -33.82 5.50 -2.65
N ALA A 671 -33.28 5.11 -3.81
CA ALA A 671 -32.27 5.88 -4.54
C ALA A 671 -32.82 7.09 -5.33
N PRO A 672 -32.11 8.24 -5.37
CA PRO A 672 -32.51 9.42 -6.15
C PRO A 672 -32.46 9.18 -7.66
N GLN A 673 -33.19 9.98 -8.46
CA GLN A 673 -33.22 9.80 -9.92
C GLN A 673 -31.83 10.00 -10.55
N PRO A 674 -31.42 9.14 -11.51
CA PRO A 674 -30.20 9.36 -12.28
C PRO A 674 -30.32 10.61 -13.15
N SER A 675 -29.18 11.27 -13.40
CA SER A 675 -29.15 12.51 -14.16
C SER A 675 -29.72 12.35 -15.58
N ALA A 676 -30.38 13.40 -16.08
CA ALA A 676 -31.18 13.35 -17.32
C ALA A 676 -30.37 13.16 -18.63
N LEU A 677 -29.05 12.92 -18.54
CA LEU A 677 -28.10 12.89 -19.66
C LEU A 677 -28.18 11.62 -20.54
N LYS A 678 -28.78 10.52 -20.06
CA LYS A 678 -28.96 9.28 -20.86
C LYS A 678 -30.44 8.84 -20.85
N MET A 679 -31.14 9.00 -21.98
CA MET A 679 -32.56 8.61 -22.14
C MET A 679 -32.82 7.13 -21.77
N THR A 680 -31.90 6.23 -22.08
CA THR A 680 -31.99 4.79 -21.76
C THR A 680 -31.94 4.52 -20.25
N ALA A 681 -31.08 5.25 -19.52
CA ALA A 681 -31.02 5.16 -18.06
C ALA A 681 -32.33 5.67 -17.43
N ARG A 682 -32.89 6.77 -17.98
CA ARG A 682 -34.19 7.28 -17.56
C ARG A 682 -35.33 6.31 -17.82
N ALA A 683 -35.34 5.59 -18.95
CA ALA A 683 -36.34 4.58 -19.26
C ALA A 683 -36.25 3.35 -18.34
N LYS A 684 -35.04 2.82 -18.10
CA LYS A 684 -34.79 1.72 -17.15
C LYS A 684 -35.20 2.12 -15.72
N TRP A 685 -34.84 3.33 -15.29
CA TRP A 685 -35.21 3.85 -13.98
C TRP A 685 -36.72 4.11 -13.84
N GLN A 686 -37.37 4.62 -14.89
CA GLN A 686 -38.84 4.78 -14.90
C GLN A 686 -39.57 3.44 -14.88
N ALA A 687 -39.04 2.40 -15.53
CA ALA A 687 -39.61 1.05 -15.44
C ALA A 687 -39.49 0.49 -14.00
N TRP A 688 -38.31 0.62 -13.38
CA TRP A 688 -38.06 0.24 -11.98
C TRP A 688 -39.01 0.97 -11.01
N HIS A 689 -39.15 2.30 -11.15
CA HIS A 689 -40.06 3.10 -10.31
C HIS A 689 -41.55 2.86 -10.60
N LYS A 690 -41.94 2.48 -11.82
CA LYS A 690 -43.35 2.23 -12.19
C LYS A 690 -43.88 0.90 -11.62
N LEU A 691 -43.01 -0.04 -11.29
CA LEU A 691 -43.36 -1.32 -10.65
C LEU A 691 -43.69 -1.18 -9.16
N GLY A 692 -43.40 -0.02 -8.54
CA GLY A 692 -43.71 0.28 -7.15
C GLY A 692 -42.78 -0.38 -6.13
N ALA A 693 -42.99 -0.08 -4.85
CA ALA A 693 -42.28 -0.73 -3.76
C ALA A 693 -42.93 -2.08 -3.45
N MET A 694 -42.58 -3.11 -4.23
CA MET A 694 -42.93 -4.49 -3.93
C MET A 694 -41.80 -5.19 -3.15
N PRO A 695 -42.10 -6.21 -2.32
CA PRO A 695 -41.09 -7.03 -1.64
C PRO A 695 -40.12 -7.72 -2.63
N PRO A 696 -38.86 -8.00 -2.23
CA PRO A 696 -37.90 -8.70 -3.08
C PRO A 696 -38.37 -10.09 -3.51
N GLU A 697 -38.91 -10.89 -2.59
CA GLU A 697 -39.46 -12.24 -2.85
C GLU A 697 -40.59 -12.20 -3.91
N ASP A 698 -41.57 -11.32 -3.76
CA ASP A 698 -42.62 -11.10 -4.75
C ASP A 698 -42.04 -10.71 -6.14
N ALA A 699 -40.91 -10.01 -6.16
CA ALA A 699 -40.25 -9.56 -7.40
C ALA A 699 -39.48 -10.71 -8.07
N MET A 700 -38.83 -11.57 -7.28
CA MET A 700 -38.22 -12.81 -7.74
C MET A 700 -39.26 -13.73 -8.37
N GLN A 701 -40.38 -13.99 -7.68
CA GLN A 701 -41.44 -14.86 -8.20
C GLN A 701 -42.02 -14.31 -9.51
N LYS A 702 -42.36 -13.01 -9.58
CA LYS A 702 -42.85 -12.41 -10.84
C LYS A 702 -41.81 -12.41 -11.96
N TYR A 703 -40.52 -12.35 -11.64
CA TYR A 703 -39.46 -12.49 -12.64
C TYR A 703 -39.44 -13.92 -13.19
N ILE A 704 -39.44 -14.93 -12.31
CA ILE A 704 -39.54 -16.36 -12.65
C ILE A 704 -40.77 -16.64 -13.51
N ASP A 705 -41.94 -16.12 -13.12
CA ASP A 705 -43.22 -16.31 -13.84
C ASP A 705 -43.12 -15.79 -15.28
N VAL A 706 -42.65 -14.54 -15.45
CA VAL A 706 -42.50 -13.92 -16.79
C VAL A 706 -41.46 -14.66 -17.64
N VAL A 707 -40.35 -15.13 -17.05
CA VAL A 707 -39.36 -15.95 -17.77
C VAL A 707 -39.93 -17.32 -18.15
N THR A 708 -40.80 -17.89 -17.33
CA THR A 708 -41.50 -19.17 -17.59
C THR A 708 -42.55 -19.04 -18.69
N GLU A 709 -43.29 -17.93 -18.72
CA GLU A 709 -44.23 -17.64 -19.80
C GLU A 709 -43.50 -17.42 -21.15
N LEU A 710 -42.36 -16.71 -21.13
CA LEU A 710 -41.56 -16.45 -22.32
C LEU A 710 -40.81 -17.68 -22.84
N TYR A 711 -40.34 -18.56 -21.95
CA TYR A 711 -39.47 -19.69 -22.30
C TYR A 711 -39.87 -21.01 -21.59
N PRO A 712 -41.07 -21.58 -21.81
CA PRO A 712 -41.57 -22.72 -21.01
C PRO A 712 -40.64 -23.95 -20.91
N SER A 713 -39.68 -24.10 -21.82
CA SER A 713 -38.65 -25.13 -21.79
C SER A 713 -37.58 -24.96 -20.70
N TRP A 714 -37.38 -23.75 -20.13
CA TRP A 714 -36.37 -23.56 -19.08
C TRP A 714 -36.77 -24.28 -17.78
N ALA A 715 -38.05 -24.17 -17.41
CA ALA A 715 -38.63 -24.84 -16.23
C ALA A 715 -38.56 -26.38 -16.33
N ALA A 716 -38.53 -26.95 -17.54
CA ALA A 716 -38.40 -28.39 -17.74
C ALA A 716 -37.01 -28.93 -17.34
N GLY A 717 -35.97 -28.10 -17.32
CA GLY A 717 -34.63 -28.48 -16.87
C GLY A 717 -34.46 -28.55 -15.35
N SER A 718 -35.35 -27.88 -14.59
CA SER A 718 -35.27 -27.82 -13.12
C SER A 718 -35.72 -29.11 -12.41
N ALA A 719 -36.35 -30.04 -13.14
CA ALA A 719 -37.11 -31.15 -12.55
C ALA A 719 -36.40 -32.53 -12.57
N MET A 720 -35.08 -32.61 -12.81
CA MET A 720 -34.37 -33.90 -12.95
C MET A 720 -33.10 -34.02 -12.09
N GLY A 721 -33.29 -34.53 -10.88
CA GLY A 721 -32.23 -35.21 -10.13
C GLY A 721 -32.55 -36.71 -9.97
N LYS A 722 -31.73 -37.61 -10.56
CA LYS A 722 -31.39 -38.97 -10.09
C LYS A 722 -30.64 -39.81 -11.14
N GLY A 723 -29.44 -40.29 -10.81
CA GLY A 723 -28.89 -41.57 -11.29
C GLY A 723 -27.60 -41.58 -12.15
N GLY A 724 -26.48 -41.96 -11.52
CA GLY A 724 -25.53 -42.96 -12.10
C GLY A 724 -24.40 -42.52 -13.05
N ALA A 725 -23.21 -42.26 -12.47
CA ALA A 725 -21.84 -42.60 -12.92
C ALA A 725 -21.38 -42.42 -14.40
N ASP A 726 -20.35 -41.59 -14.63
CA ASP A 726 -18.95 -42.05 -14.85
C ASP A 726 -17.95 -40.91 -15.18
N ASN A 727 -16.69 -41.05 -14.71
CA ASN A 727 -15.44 -40.38 -15.12
C ASN A 727 -15.45 -38.92 -15.66
N ALA A 728 -15.07 -37.96 -14.81
CA ALA A 728 -14.24 -36.80 -15.21
C ALA A 728 -13.55 -36.15 -13.99
N SER A 729 -12.29 -35.73 -14.12
CA SER A 729 -11.65 -34.85 -13.11
C SER A 729 -12.22 -33.43 -13.25
N SER A 730 -12.95 -32.96 -12.25
CA SER A 730 -13.47 -31.59 -12.22
C SER A 730 -12.33 -30.57 -12.09
N LYS A 731 -12.24 -29.68 -13.07
CA LYS A 731 -11.69 -28.34 -12.90
C LYS A 731 -12.85 -27.38 -12.63
N ASP A 732 -12.57 -26.35 -11.83
CA ASP A 732 -13.19 -25.02 -11.90
C ASP A 732 -14.73 -24.98 -12.04
N VAL A 733 -15.45 -25.20 -10.93
CA VAL A 733 -16.82 -24.67 -10.79
C VAL A 733 -16.71 -23.19 -10.40
N LYS A 734 -17.15 -22.30 -11.30
CA LYS A 734 -17.20 -20.85 -11.07
C LYS A 734 -18.59 -20.30 -11.39
N GLY A 735 -19.24 -19.74 -10.38
CA GLY A 735 -20.51 -19.01 -10.42
C GLY A 735 -20.70 -18.26 -9.09
N PRO A 736 -21.64 -17.31 -8.95
CA PRO A 736 -22.75 -17.01 -9.85
C PRO A 736 -22.58 -15.70 -10.67
N MET A 737 -23.63 -15.28 -11.39
CA MET A 737 -23.56 -14.30 -12.48
C MET A 737 -24.17 -12.92 -12.17
N GLY A 738 -23.63 -11.88 -12.80
CA GLY A 738 -24.26 -10.55 -12.91
C GLY A 738 -25.23 -10.43 -14.09
N PRO A 739 -26.16 -9.45 -14.09
CA PRO A 739 -27.36 -9.50 -14.90
C PRO A 739 -27.22 -9.14 -16.38
N VAL A 740 -28.09 -9.81 -17.13
CA VAL A 740 -28.58 -9.44 -18.46
C VAL A 740 -29.08 -7.99 -18.50
N PHE A 741 -29.16 -7.42 -19.70
CA PHE A 741 -29.70 -6.07 -19.99
C PHE A 741 -28.75 -4.87 -19.73
N SER A 742 -27.46 -4.99 -20.06
CA SER A 742 -26.61 -3.82 -20.34
C SER A 742 -26.01 -3.83 -21.75
N SER A 743 -26.87 -3.76 -22.77
CA SER A 743 -26.46 -3.24 -24.08
C SER A 743 -26.59 -1.70 -24.08
N PHE A 744 -25.47 -1.01 -24.32
CA PHE A 744 -25.30 0.45 -24.41
C PHE A 744 -25.62 1.21 -23.08
N VAL A 745 -24.69 1.91 -22.41
CA VAL A 745 -23.82 3.00 -22.88
C VAL A 745 -22.67 3.27 -21.87
N TYR A 746 -21.40 3.07 -22.29
CA TYR A 746 -20.14 3.51 -21.66
C TYR A 746 -20.05 3.44 -20.12
N GLU A 747 -19.38 2.42 -19.57
CA GLU A 747 -17.96 2.49 -19.08
C GLU A 747 -17.43 1.08 -18.72
N GLU A 748 -16.10 0.94 -18.74
CA GLU A 748 -15.21 -0.08 -18.14
C GLU A 748 -15.21 -1.58 -18.55
N GLU A 749 -13.96 -2.07 -18.68
CA GLU A 749 -13.39 -3.44 -18.65
C GLU A 749 -13.82 -4.55 -19.64
N SER A 750 -12.81 -5.13 -20.31
CA SER A 750 -12.92 -6.28 -21.23
C SER A 750 -11.61 -7.08 -21.28
N GLU A 751 -11.60 -8.29 -20.70
CA GLU A 751 -10.45 -9.22 -20.75
C GLU A 751 -10.12 -9.75 -22.17
N ASN A 752 -10.87 -9.34 -23.20
CA ASN A 752 -10.66 -9.78 -24.57
C ASN A 752 -9.52 -9.02 -25.28
N ASP A 753 -9.28 -7.75 -24.93
CA ASP A 753 -8.18 -6.96 -25.51
C ASP A 753 -6.82 -7.55 -25.09
N LEU A 754 -6.72 -8.04 -23.85
CA LEU A 754 -5.54 -8.74 -23.34
C LEU A 754 -5.22 -10.03 -24.12
N LYS A 755 -6.22 -10.75 -24.63
CA LYS A 755 -6.01 -11.94 -25.48
C LYS A 755 -5.62 -11.58 -26.91
N MET A 756 -6.10 -10.43 -27.39
CA MET A 756 -5.75 -9.88 -28.69
C MET A 756 -4.26 -9.49 -28.68
N ASP A 757 -3.80 -8.69 -27.71
CA ASP A 757 -2.40 -8.25 -27.60
C ASP A 757 -1.40 -9.35 -27.16
N ALA A 758 -1.91 -10.47 -26.64
CA ALA A 758 -1.08 -11.59 -26.19
C ALA A 758 -0.31 -12.26 -27.35
N ILE A 759 -0.88 -12.34 -28.56
CA ILE A 759 -0.23 -13.03 -29.69
C ILE A 759 1.09 -12.35 -30.11
N HIS A 760 1.15 -11.01 -30.09
CA HIS A 760 2.39 -10.27 -30.33
C HIS A 760 3.41 -10.50 -29.21
N THR A 761 2.93 -10.57 -27.97
CA THR A 761 3.79 -10.86 -26.80
C THR A 761 4.38 -12.26 -26.89
N PHE A 762 3.59 -13.30 -27.16
CA PHE A 762 4.09 -14.66 -27.34
C PHE A 762 5.08 -14.77 -28.51
N ALA A 763 4.82 -14.05 -29.61
CA ALA A 763 5.74 -14.02 -30.74
C ALA A 763 7.06 -13.27 -30.45
N ARG A 764 7.03 -12.25 -29.59
CA ARG A 764 8.20 -11.47 -29.15
C ARG A 764 9.06 -12.22 -28.13
N GLU A 765 8.44 -12.90 -27.16
CA GLU A 765 9.16 -13.64 -26.12
C GLU A 765 9.57 -15.06 -26.57
N GLY A 766 9.04 -15.56 -27.69
CA GLY A 766 9.40 -16.86 -28.26
C GLY A 766 8.57 -18.04 -27.73
N GLU A 767 7.43 -17.77 -27.09
CA GLU A 767 6.58 -18.76 -26.42
C GLU A 767 5.72 -19.56 -27.39
N LEU A 768 6.33 -20.54 -28.09
CA LEU A 768 5.67 -21.32 -29.14
C LEU A 768 4.37 -21.99 -28.68
N ASP A 769 4.36 -22.63 -27.51
CA ASP A 769 3.17 -23.34 -27.02
C ASP A 769 2.01 -22.39 -26.69
N ASN A 770 2.32 -21.19 -26.19
CA ASN A 770 1.30 -20.19 -25.86
C ASN A 770 0.81 -19.46 -27.12
N LEU A 771 1.69 -19.22 -28.10
CA LEU A 771 1.33 -18.74 -29.42
C LEU A 771 0.38 -19.73 -30.13
N LEU A 772 0.70 -21.03 -30.13
CA LEU A 772 -0.13 -22.06 -30.76
C LEU A 772 -1.51 -22.15 -30.10
N LYS A 773 -1.57 -22.17 -28.76
CA LYS A 773 -2.83 -22.07 -28.01
C LYS A 773 -3.61 -20.80 -28.32
N CYS A 774 -2.92 -19.66 -28.51
CA CYS A 774 -3.54 -18.38 -28.84
C CYS A 774 -4.20 -18.42 -30.24
N ILE A 775 -3.49 -18.96 -31.23
CA ILE A 775 -4.01 -19.18 -32.59
C ILE A 775 -5.17 -20.19 -32.57
N GLU A 776 -5.06 -21.27 -31.77
CA GLU A 776 -6.12 -22.29 -31.60
C GLU A 776 -7.33 -21.77 -30.83
N SER A 777 -7.16 -20.74 -29.98
CA SER A 777 -8.25 -19.99 -29.35
C SER A 777 -8.92 -18.96 -30.30
N GLY A 778 -8.48 -18.88 -31.55
CA GLY A 778 -9.09 -18.07 -32.61
C GLY A 778 -8.44 -16.70 -32.84
N VAL A 779 -7.31 -16.40 -32.21
CA VAL A 779 -6.61 -15.12 -32.44
C VAL A 779 -5.90 -15.14 -33.81
N SER A 780 -6.12 -14.09 -34.60
CA SER A 780 -5.61 -14.01 -35.98
C SER A 780 -4.10 -13.82 -36.03
N VAL A 781 -3.41 -14.64 -36.82
CA VAL A 781 -1.97 -14.46 -37.14
C VAL A 781 -1.69 -13.19 -37.96
N HIS A 782 -2.73 -12.55 -38.50
CA HIS A 782 -2.64 -11.26 -39.19
C HIS A 782 -3.02 -10.06 -38.31
N LEU A 783 -3.24 -10.27 -37.01
CA LEU A 783 -3.55 -9.18 -36.09
C LEU A 783 -2.41 -8.15 -36.08
N GLN A 784 -2.73 -6.87 -36.22
CA GLN A 784 -1.75 -5.78 -36.18
C GLN A 784 -1.80 -5.10 -34.81
N ASP A 785 -0.62 -4.78 -34.25
CA ASP A 785 -0.52 -3.94 -33.05
C ASP A 785 -0.74 -2.45 -33.39
N SER A 786 -0.59 -1.56 -32.40
CA SER A 786 -0.71 -0.11 -32.59
C SER A 786 0.28 0.50 -33.60
N GLU A 787 1.35 -0.22 -33.95
CA GLU A 787 2.35 0.19 -34.94
C GLU A 787 2.16 -0.54 -36.29
N GLY A 788 1.04 -1.27 -36.45
CA GLY A 788 0.73 -2.02 -37.67
C GLY A 788 1.43 -3.38 -37.76
N ARG A 789 2.23 -3.76 -36.77
CA ARG A 789 3.07 -4.96 -36.82
C ARG A 789 2.25 -6.22 -36.54
N THR A 790 2.43 -7.23 -37.38
CA THR A 790 1.92 -8.58 -37.12
C THR A 790 2.82 -9.35 -36.14
N PRO A 791 2.36 -10.45 -35.53
CA PRO A 791 3.21 -11.38 -34.76
C PRO A 791 4.49 -11.79 -35.50
N MET A 792 4.46 -11.85 -36.83
CA MET A 792 5.64 -12.18 -37.63
C MET A 792 6.75 -11.13 -37.54
N HIS A 793 6.40 -9.84 -37.47
CA HIS A 793 7.39 -8.77 -37.32
C HIS A 793 8.15 -8.94 -35.99
N TRP A 794 7.42 -9.16 -34.89
CA TRP A 794 7.98 -9.41 -33.56
C TRP A 794 8.82 -10.69 -33.48
N ALA A 795 8.37 -11.77 -34.13
CA ALA A 795 9.13 -13.02 -34.20
C ALA A 795 10.48 -12.83 -34.92
N VAL A 796 10.50 -12.01 -35.98
CA VAL A 796 11.70 -11.76 -36.77
C VAL A 796 12.67 -10.80 -36.07
N ASP A 797 12.18 -9.68 -35.52
CA ASP A 797 12.95 -8.73 -34.67
C ASP A 797 13.77 -9.49 -33.60
N ARG A 798 13.08 -10.39 -32.90
CA ARG A 798 13.63 -11.14 -31.76
C ARG A 798 14.42 -12.39 -32.14
N GLY A 799 14.45 -12.77 -33.43
CA GLY A 799 15.25 -13.90 -33.91
C GLY A 799 14.60 -15.27 -33.69
N HIS A 800 13.28 -15.34 -33.49
CA HIS A 800 12.57 -16.58 -33.18
C HIS A 800 12.15 -17.35 -34.44
N LEU A 801 13.12 -18.00 -35.11
CA LEU A 801 12.87 -18.78 -36.34
C LEU A 801 11.71 -19.79 -36.20
N LYS A 802 11.62 -20.52 -35.08
CA LYS A 802 10.55 -21.51 -34.83
C LYS A 802 9.15 -20.86 -34.78
N ILE A 803 9.06 -19.61 -34.32
CA ILE A 803 7.81 -18.84 -34.31
C ILE A 803 7.46 -18.40 -35.73
N ALA A 804 8.44 -17.93 -36.52
CA ALA A 804 8.22 -17.58 -37.93
C ALA A 804 7.78 -18.80 -38.76
N GLU A 805 8.35 -19.98 -38.52
CA GLU A 805 7.92 -21.26 -39.08
C GLU A 805 6.47 -21.60 -38.68
N ALA A 806 6.13 -21.48 -37.39
CA ALA A 806 4.79 -21.76 -36.90
C ALA A 806 3.74 -20.81 -37.51
N LEU A 807 4.04 -19.51 -37.59
CA LEU A 807 3.15 -18.50 -38.17
C LEU A 807 2.91 -18.74 -39.67
N LEU A 808 3.95 -19.05 -40.45
CA LEU A 808 3.79 -19.41 -41.87
C LEU A 808 3.04 -20.73 -42.06
N SER A 809 3.23 -21.72 -41.18
CA SER A 809 2.44 -22.97 -41.21
C SER A 809 0.95 -22.75 -40.94
N ARG A 810 0.60 -21.62 -40.29
CA ARG A 810 -0.77 -21.14 -40.06
C ARG A 810 -1.18 -20.00 -41.02
N ASN A 811 -0.54 -19.94 -42.19
CA ASN A 811 -0.90 -19.09 -43.33
C ASN A 811 -0.76 -17.57 -43.09
N ALA A 812 0.11 -17.16 -42.15
CA ALA A 812 0.45 -15.75 -41.94
C ALA A 812 1.08 -15.12 -43.19
N ASP A 813 0.83 -13.83 -43.41
CA ASP A 813 1.34 -13.13 -44.59
C ASP A 813 2.82 -12.74 -44.42
N VAL A 814 3.66 -13.37 -45.23
CA VAL A 814 5.12 -13.15 -45.29
C VAL A 814 5.50 -11.74 -45.77
N ASN A 815 4.58 -11.06 -46.47
CA ASN A 815 4.74 -9.72 -47.02
C ASN A 815 3.85 -8.68 -46.32
N ALA A 816 3.29 -9.02 -45.15
CA ALA A 816 2.51 -8.10 -44.32
C ALA A 816 3.30 -6.80 -44.09
N LYS A 817 2.60 -5.66 -44.08
CA LYS A 817 3.22 -4.35 -43.86
C LYS A 817 2.79 -3.74 -42.52
N ASP A 818 3.75 -3.14 -41.84
CA ASP A 818 3.48 -2.28 -40.69
C ASP A 818 3.13 -0.83 -41.11
N ASN A 819 2.97 0.08 -40.14
CA ASN A 819 2.63 1.48 -40.42
C ASN A 819 3.75 2.24 -41.14
N GLU A 820 5.00 1.76 -41.07
CA GLU A 820 6.16 2.29 -41.80
C GLU A 820 6.31 1.67 -43.19
N GLY A 821 5.40 0.76 -43.56
CA GLY A 821 5.37 0.07 -44.83
C GLY A 821 6.42 -1.05 -44.94
N GLN A 822 7.16 -1.32 -43.86
CA GLN A 822 8.17 -2.35 -43.75
C GLN A 822 7.51 -3.73 -43.65
N THR A 823 8.21 -4.76 -44.11
CA THR A 823 7.76 -6.16 -44.06
C THR A 823 8.63 -6.99 -43.12
N PRO A 824 8.23 -8.21 -42.72
CA PRO A 824 9.10 -9.11 -41.96
C PRO A 824 10.49 -9.30 -42.59
N LEU A 825 10.62 -9.25 -43.92
CA LEU A 825 11.93 -9.33 -44.58
C LEU A 825 12.79 -8.06 -44.38
N HIS A 826 12.19 -6.87 -44.22
CA HIS A 826 12.93 -5.66 -43.83
C HIS A 826 13.54 -5.84 -42.42
N TYR A 827 12.73 -6.28 -41.45
CA TYR A 827 13.20 -6.56 -40.09
C TYR A 827 14.28 -7.65 -40.07
N ALA A 828 14.13 -8.71 -40.85
CA ALA A 828 15.13 -9.79 -40.92
C ALA A 828 16.49 -9.29 -41.41
N VAL A 829 16.49 -8.32 -42.33
CA VAL A 829 17.70 -7.67 -42.86
C VAL A 829 18.29 -6.68 -41.85
N MET A 830 17.48 -5.76 -41.32
CA MET A 830 17.93 -4.75 -40.34
C MET A 830 18.46 -5.37 -39.03
N CYS A 831 17.94 -6.52 -38.63
CA CYS A 831 18.38 -7.26 -37.43
C CYS A 831 19.43 -8.34 -37.73
N GLU A 832 20.04 -8.35 -38.93
CA GLU A 832 21.10 -9.28 -39.38
C GLU A 832 20.75 -10.78 -39.21
N ARG A 833 19.47 -11.16 -39.40
CA ARG A 833 18.96 -12.52 -39.17
C ARG A 833 19.05 -13.40 -40.41
N GLU A 834 20.26 -13.80 -40.85
CA GLU A 834 20.44 -14.53 -42.13
C GLU A 834 19.53 -15.77 -42.23
N ASP A 835 19.49 -16.65 -41.22
CA ASP A 835 18.69 -17.88 -41.25
C ASP A 835 17.19 -17.60 -41.45
N ILE A 836 16.67 -16.56 -40.81
CA ILE A 836 15.26 -16.15 -40.91
C ILE A 836 14.99 -15.48 -42.25
N ALA A 837 15.85 -14.57 -42.71
CA ALA A 837 15.71 -13.90 -43.99
C ALA A 837 15.76 -14.90 -45.16
N LYS A 838 16.64 -15.90 -45.08
CA LYS A 838 16.78 -17.01 -46.03
C LYS A 838 15.57 -17.93 -46.02
N PHE A 839 15.00 -18.17 -44.84
CA PHE A 839 13.74 -18.90 -44.69
C PHE A 839 12.55 -18.13 -45.29
N LEU A 840 12.39 -16.84 -44.99
CA LEU A 840 11.35 -15.97 -45.56
C LEU A 840 11.43 -15.93 -47.09
N VAL A 841 12.62 -15.76 -47.66
CA VAL A 841 12.83 -15.80 -49.13
C VAL A 841 12.50 -17.18 -49.73
N LYS A 842 12.80 -18.28 -49.03
CA LYS A 842 12.38 -19.63 -49.45
C LYS A 842 10.86 -19.79 -49.43
N GLN A 843 10.16 -19.04 -48.58
CA GLN A 843 8.70 -18.95 -48.49
C GLN A 843 8.12 -17.82 -49.36
N ASN A 844 8.85 -17.41 -50.40
CA ASN A 844 8.39 -16.47 -51.43
C ASN A 844 8.11 -15.04 -50.92
N ALA A 845 8.84 -14.59 -49.89
CA ALA A 845 8.90 -13.18 -49.51
C ALA A 845 9.43 -12.30 -50.65
N ASP A 846 8.80 -11.15 -50.86
CA ASP A 846 9.18 -10.21 -51.90
C ASP A 846 10.41 -9.38 -51.47
N LYS A 847 11.48 -9.54 -52.24
CA LYS A 847 12.77 -8.87 -52.08
C LYS A 847 12.74 -7.41 -52.55
N ASP A 848 11.78 -7.07 -53.41
CA ASP A 848 11.68 -5.79 -54.11
C ASP A 848 10.55 -4.88 -53.59
N THR A 849 9.70 -5.38 -52.67
CA THR A 849 8.70 -4.58 -51.95
C THR A 849 9.38 -3.44 -51.21
N LYS A 850 8.80 -2.23 -51.32
CA LYS A 850 9.34 -1.01 -50.72
C LYS A 850 8.62 -0.58 -49.46
N ASP A 851 9.33 -0.10 -48.45
CA ASP A 851 8.82 0.66 -47.32
C ASP A 851 8.36 2.09 -47.70
N ASN A 852 7.89 2.87 -46.72
CA ASN A 852 7.43 4.24 -46.93
C ASN A 852 8.57 5.22 -47.31
N ASP A 853 9.82 4.90 -46.97
CA ASP A 853 11.02 5.65 -47.37
C ASP A 853 11.51 5.27 -48.78
N GLY A 854 10.91 4.23 -49.38
CA GLY A 854 11.20 3.77 -50.74
C GLY A 854 12.35 2.77 -50.85
N ASN A 855 12.87 2.29 -49.71
CA ASN A 855 13.87 1.24 -49.61
C ASN A 855 13.19 -0.13 -49.71
N SER A 856 13.90 -1.13 -50.23
CA SER A 856 13.47 -2.53 -50.21
C SER A 856 14.45 -3.37 -49.38
N PRO A 857 14.13 -4.61 -48.97
CA PRO A 857 15.03 -5.42 -48.15
C PRO A 857 16.41 -5.64 -48.78
N VAL A 858 16.49 -5.72 -50.11
CA VAL A 858 17.78 -5.80 -50.83
C VAL A 858 18.60 -4.51 -50.79
N ASN A 859 17.96 -3.35 -50.59
CA ASN A 859 18.66 -2.06 -50.48
C ASN A 859 19.12 -1.77 -49.04
N LEU A 860 18.44 -2.33 -48.04
CA LEU A 860 18.79 -2.23 -46.62
C LEU A 860 19.84 -3.27 -46.17
N CYS A 861 20.24 -4.17 -47.07
CA CYS A 861 21.13 -5.27 -46.74
C CYS A 861 22.61 -4.88 -46.86
N ASP A 862 23.16 -4.34 -45.76
CA ASP A 862 24.60 -4.06 -45.62
C ASP A 862 25.47 -5.34 -45.56
N SER A 863 24.85 -6.51 -45.33
CA SER A 863 25.50 -7.82 -45.34
C SER A 863 25.59 -8.44 -46.74
N ASP A 864 26.74 -9.06 -47.07
CA ASP A 864 26.94 -9.81 -48.30
C ASP A 864 26.20 -11.16 -48.26
N TRP A 865 24.88 -11.15 -48.53
CA TRP A 865 24.05 -12.35 -48.65
C TRP A 865 23.83 -12.71 -50.14
N PRO A 866 24.57 -13.69 -50.71
CA PRO A 866 24.57 -13.93 -52.17
C PRO A 866 23.24 -14.43 -52.72
N TRP A 867 22.38 -14.95 -51.84
CA TRP A 867 21.04 -15.44 -52.16
C TRP A 867 19.97 -14.33 -52.12
N LEU A 868 20.28 -13.16 -51.55
CA LEU A 868 19.37 -12.01 -51.46
C LEU A 868 19.63 -11.00 -52.60
N GLN A 869 20.90 -10.74 -52.96
CA GLN A 869 21.27 -9.80 -54.03
C GLN A 869 20.71 -10.16 -55.42
N ARG A 870 20.42 -9.15 -56.26
CA ARG A 870 20.02 -9.36 -57.66
C ARG A 870 21.19 -9.88 -58.49
N ALA A 871 20.96 -10.90 -59.31
CA ALA A 871 21.88 -11.35 -60.34
C ALA A 871 22.02 -10.28 -61.44
N GLY A 872 22.85 -9.26 -61.20
CA GLY A 872 22.86 -8.06 -62.04
C GLY A 872 23.76 -6.90 -61.60
N LYS A 873 24.96 -7.18 -61.10
CA LYS A 873 26.10 -6.25 -61.20
C LYS A 873 27.35 -7.00 -61.66
N ALA A 874 27.48 -7.11 -62.97
CA ALA A 874 28.77 -7.26 -63.60
C ALA A 874 29.23 -5.86 -64.03
N GLU A 875 30.13 -5.26 -63.24
CA GLU A 875 31.24 -4.37 -63.63
C GLU A 875 31.99 -3.91 -62.36
#